data_AF-A0A5A7RMN1-F1
#
_entry.id   AF-A0A5A7RMN1-F1
#
_cell.length_a   1.000
_cell.length_b   1.000
_cell.length_c   1.000
_cell.angle_alpha   90.00
_cell.angle_beta   90.00
_cell.angle_gamma   90.00
#
_symmetry.space_group_name_H-M   'P 1'
#
loop_
_entity.id
_entity.type
_entity.pdbx_description
1 polymer ?
#
loop_
_entity_poly.entity_id
_entity_poly.type
_entity_poly.pdbx_seq_one_letter_code
_entity_poly.pdbx_strand_id
1 'polypeptide(L)'
;MAKTNRMKKWIVPLLIGAFFLVLFLNTYFNYTSGVAINEEGKTLTEKFYLAGPDPYYHARLVEKTIETGRYPYLGGIHGGTDPLLNYPMGRSGGRPPLFNMLTIGVSSILSPFIGETDALGYAMQFLPAIYGALLVIPVYMISSRVFNKKAGILSAFFVALIPIHLSSGHGSAYSLYDHDSFVLLLTTTTIMFMVLSLKEKDIRRSTIFAFMAGVGVAAISMTWVAAQYIYTIIAVYAIAQMVIDIVFSKIDPAIPRTALIALFTGYILAFPLYWVKYGFSLTVPLIISIAVAIFSAIYLWLGKNKIPWIISLPSIFGVGAAGLAFLYVIRNTTNSLLKPFTAISNVIFGSGIYGNKVSLTIAEASTFDFSRNVMSFGPVLYWLGWMGFILLIYFYYKNKSRKYYFALIVWFLIEIKLVSTAGRFLNDIVPLMAILGGWVLWIIVDKLDFRSVIKTVKGVGGGWYGLKKGVKIRHVLGAAFIVFLLFMPNAWLAIDASLPPPTKAKFDSDKLGAFGLGVHTEENWEDAFSWLKYQEEGINNTEKPAFLSWWDYGFYCVEMAKNPTVADNFQDGIEPAANFHTAQNEKEAAAVLIIRLAEGDMKNNDGKLSSGVKDVFNKYLGNESEDIVKILEDPTGYANTSYGEVIGAEYGGKKYHVREDNAMYHDATKILTTLNDENITWLYHDMQDVTGRSIRYYGVEGYDINIFNVFTFLADKGVFGYETSEDDYFKLWYVSQSGQKYTPDEVKNMTAQERQIVGQLTPQTVRKAPFYNSMVYRTYLGNSVSKQLFENQTQYRQYLYMMMRPTINLRHFVAEYVSPMDENKSLYFARGSLCFGCPAVVIAKYYEGAKISGVIKSEGEAISGAIVTVQKNVTMYGKSVAISHDAVVTDPDGHFTVIAPAGNITLVISMGAGQNSVVIKRITFNGTGNLAPISDDDAMRRSTTWKRDLGTINIQKGAVEGMAYWDKDGDGKYNASVDSPLSNVKVEIGGKKVTTNSNGHYEIRSLLPDSYQINATKSGYIVTGDKQVAVKPNETSVHNISMTLSDVTITGKTWYDFNGNGKKDANEYISGASITFTVSSSYDENAKNFTATSNETGYYSVQLYPAVYSVEVNYQVNQTTTYMYSGTLKLNIGDRTKTLDIKLSKSG
;
A
#
# COMPACT_ATOMS: atom_id res chain seq x y z
N MET A 1 0.81 -56.51 35.01
CA MET A 1 2.11 -56.40 35.70
C MET A 1 2.95 -55.31 35.05
N ALA A 2 3.26 -54.27 35.82
CA ALA A 2 3.97 -53.06 35.37
C ALA A 2 5.48 -53.22 35.59
N LYS A 3 6.26 -53.38 34.51
CA LYS A 3 7.67 -52.94 34.51
C LYS A 3 7.67 -51.45 34.22
N THR A 4 7.87 -50.65 35.26
CA THR A 4 8.20 -49.22 35.21
C THR A 4 9.40 -49.03 34.29
N ASN A 5 9.11 -48.70 33.04
CA ASN A 5 10.09 -48.45 32.00
C ASN A 5 10.75 -47.09 32.28
N ARG A 6 11.73 -47.08 33.22
CA ARG A 6 12.64 -45.95 33.49
C ARG A 6 12.99 -45.33 32.13
N MET A 7 12.79 -44.02 31.97
CA MET A 7 13.21 -43.34 30.75
C MET A 7 14.66 -43.75 30.45
N LYS A 8 14.90 -44.28 29.25
CA LYS A 8 16.28 -44.50 28.80
C LYS A 8 16.96 -43.14 28.88
N LYS A 9 18.12 -43.05 29.53
CA LYS A 9 18.83 -41.78 29.83
C LYS A 9 18.94 -40.86 28.58
N TRP A 10 19.04 -41.43 27.38
CA TRP A 10 19.13 -40.75 26.09
C TRP A 10 17.88 -39.98 25.61
N ILE A 11 16.69 -40.20 26.17
CA ILE A 11 15.48 -39.51 25.70
C ILE A 11 15.52 -38.02 26.07
N VAL A 12 15.98 -37.70 27.28
CA VAL A 12 16.02 -36.33 27.79
C VAL A 12 16.99 -35.46 26.95
N PRO A 13 18.24 -35.88 26.66
CA PRO A 13 19.12 -35.14 25.74
C PRO A 13 18.53 -34.91 24.36
N LEU A 14 17.79 -35.87 23.80
CA LEU A 14 17.15 -35.71 22.48
C LEU A 14 16.04 -34.66 22.47
N LEU A 15 15.25 -34.58 23.55
CA LEU A 15 14.22 -33.56 23.69
C LEU A 15 14.82 -32.18 23.93
N ILE A 16 15.89 -32.11 24.73
CA ILE A 16 16.69 -30.88 24.90
C ILE A 16 17.24 -30.43 23.53
N GLY A 17 17.77 -31.37 22.74
CA GLY A 17 18.24 -31.09 21.38
C GLY A 17 17.14 -30.57 20.45
N ALA A 18 15.95 -31.19 20.47
CA ALA A 18 14.81 -30.71 19.67
C ALA A 18 14.34 -29.31 20.11
N PHE A 19 14.26 -29.06 21.41
CA PHE A 19 13.94 -27.74 21.97
C PHE A 19 14.94 -26.68 21.50
N PHE A 20 16.24 -26.92 21.67
CA PHE A 20 17.27 -25.96 21.26
C PHE A 20 17.35 -25.81 19.75
N LEU A 21 17.01 -26.83 18.97
CA LEU A 21 16.95 -26.71 17.51
C LEU A 21 15.83 -25.75 17.07
N VAL A 22 14.62 -25.88 17.63
CA VAL A 22 13.52 -24.92 17.36
C VAL A 22 13.96 -23.52 17.80
N LEU A 23 14.46 -23.39 19.03
CA LEU A 23 14.87 -22.09 19.57
C LEU A 23 15.95 -21.45 18.70
N PHE A 24 16.98 -22.22 18.30
CA PHE A 24 18.06 -21.76 17.43
C PHE A 24 17.52 -21.24 16.10
N LEU A 25 16.68 -22.00 15.41
CA LEU A 25 16.11 -21.61 14.12
C LEU A 25 15.22 -20.36 14.25
N ASN A 26 14.42 -20.25 15.30
CA ASN A 26 13.57 -19.08 15.52
C ASN A 26 14.34 -17.80 15.88
N THR A 27 15.52 -17.93 16.52
CA THR A 27 16.21 -16.80 17.15
C THR A 27 17.53 -16.41 16.50
N TYR A 28 18.41 -17.36 16.26
CA TYR A 28 19.83 -17.08 16.00
C TYR A 28 20.04 -16.17 14.81
N PHE A 29 19.41 -16.49 13.67
CA PHE A 29 19.61 -15.73 12.43
C PHE A 29 18.98 -14.33 12.49
N ASN A 30 17.82 -14.18 13.14
CA ASN A 30 17.18 -12.88 13.31
C ASN A 30 17.96 -12.00 14.29
N TYR A 31 18.32 -12.53 15.47
CA TYR A 31 19.10 -11.81 16.47
C TYR A 31 20.47 -11.36 15.93
N THR A 32 21.23 -12.28 15.31
CA THR A 32 22.58 -11.98 14.80
C THR A 32 22.60 -11.14 13.53
N SER A 33 21.44 -10.90 12.89
CA SER A 33 21.35 -10.00 11.75
C SER A 33 21.52 -8.52 12.13
N GLY A 34 21.27 -8.16 13.39
CA GLY A 34 21.26 -6.77 13.87
C GLY A 34 20.03 -5.97 13.45
N VAL A 35 19.13 -6.53 12.64
CA VAL A 35 17.98 -5.83 12.04
C VAL A 35 16.91 -5.47 13.07
N ALA A 36 16.79 -6.23 14.14
CA ALA A 36 15.73 -6.05 15.14
C ALA A 36 16.10 -5.09 16.27
N ILE A 37 17.31 -4.52 16.27
CA ILE A 37 17.81 -3.66 17.35
C ILE A 37 18.45 -2.42 16.74
N ASN A 38 17.94 -1.26 17.12
CA ASN A 38 18.53 0.05 16.84
C ASN A 38 19.22 0.57 18.11
N GLU A 39 20.55 0.48 18.14
CA GLU A 39 21.35 0.89 19.30
C GLU A 39 21.27 2.41 19.60
N GLU A 40 20.80 3.22 18.65
CA GLU A 40 20.61 4.66 18.83
C GLU A 40 19.24 5.00 19.45
N GLY A 41 18.32 4.03 19.50
CA GLY A 41 16.97 4.19 20.04
C GLY A 41 16.95 4.45 21.54
N LYS A 42 16.14 5.41 21.99
CA LYS A 42 16.07 5.82 23.41
C LYS A 42 14.88 5.21 24.16
N THR A 43 13.78 4.99 23.46
CA THR A 43 12.58 4.34 24.01
C THR A 43 12.49 2.88 23.59
N LEU A 44 11.58 2.12 24.21
CA LEU A 44 11.43 0.68 24.00
C LEU A 44 11.28 0.33 22.51
N THR A 45 10.32 0.97 21.85
CA THR A 45 9.96 0.71 20.44
C THR A 45 10.80 1.50 19.43
N GLU A 46 11.66 2.43 19.88
CA GLU A 46 12.74 3.00 19.06
C GLU A 46 13.98 2.10 19.03
N LYS A 47 14.25 1.37 20.12
CA LYS A 47 15.41 0.49 20.25
C LYS A 47 15.14 -0.94 19.79
N PHE A 48 13.98 -1.51 20.10
CA PHE A 48 13.64 -2.89 19.82
C PHE A 48 12.51 -2.99 18.80
N TYR A 49 12.86 -3.33 17.56
CA TYR A 49 11.88 -3.52 16.50
C TYR A 49 11.15 -4.85 16.63
N LEU A 50 9.87 -4.83 16.29
CA LEU A 50 8.97 -5.98 16.34
C LEU A 50 8.44 -6.32 14.95
N ALA A 51 8.16 -7.59 14.70
CA ALA A 51 7.76 -8.08 13.38
C ALA A 51 6.24 -7.99 13.18
N GLY A 52 5.79 -7.05 12.33
CA GLY A 52 4.37 -6.83 12.04
C GLY A 52 3.70 -5.83 12.98
N PRO A 53 2.44 -5.42 12.68
CA PRO A 53 1.75 -4.35 13.41
C PRO A 53 1.23 -4.77 14.79
N ASP A 54 0.68 -5.98 14.90
CA ASP A 54 0.06 -6.50 16.12
C ASP A 54 0.97 -6.44 17.35
N PRO A 55 2.27 -6.79 17.25
CA PRO A 55 3.23 -6.62 18.33
C PRO A 55 3.33 -5.21 18.93
N TYR A 56 3.22 -4.16 18.13
CA TYR A 56 3.30 -2.78 18.62
C TYR A 56 2.11 -2.41 19.51
N TYR A 57 0.93 -2.99 19.26
CA TYR A 57 -0.19 -2.81 20.18
C TYR A 57 -0.01 -3.57 21.50
N HIS A 58 0.62 -4.75 21.48
CA HIS A 58 1.01 -5.41 22.73
C HIS A 58 2.03 -4.57 23.51
N ALA A 59 3.02 -3.99 22.83
CA ALA A 59 4.00 -3.09 23.44
C ALA A 59 3.31 -1.90 24.13
N ARG A 60 2.36 -1.25 23.45
CA ARG A 60 1.54 -0.19 24.03
C ARG A 60 0.84 -0.59 25.32
N LEU A 61 0.20 -1.76 25.33
CA LEU A 61 -0.50 -2.27 26.51
C LEU A 61 0.48 -2.58 27.65
N VAL A 62 1.68 -3.08 27.34
CA VAL A 62 2.75 -3.32 28.32
C VAL A 62 3.24 -2.00 28.92
N GLU A 63 3.65 -1.04 28.10
CA GLU A 63 4.11 0.28 28.55
C GLU A 63 3.05 0.94 29.41
N LYS A 64 1.79 0.94 28.95
CA LYS A 64 0.72 1.58 29.69
C LYS A 64 0.38 0.88 31.01
N THR A 65 0.57 -0.43 31.07
CA THR A 65 0.44 -1.19 32.33
C THR A 65 1.54 -0.82 33.32
N ILE A 66 2.77 -0.62 32.85
CA ILE A 66 3.92 -0.21 33.68
C ILE A 66 3.72 1.23 34.18
N GLU A 67 3.32 2.15 33.29
CA GLU A 67 3.06 3.56 33.63
C GLU A 67 1.97 3.72 34.70
N THR A 68 0.89 2.95 34.59
CA THR A 68 -0.32 3.17 35.41
C THR A 68 -0.48 2.15 36.56
N GLY A 69 0.27 1.06 36.55
CA GLY A 69 0.08 -0.08 37.44
C GLY A 69 -1.22 -0.85 37.21
N ARG A 70 -1.96 -0.59 36.12
CA ARG A 70 -3.25 -1.23 35.79
C ARG A 70 -3.29 -1.63 34.33
N TYR A 71 -3.81 -2.82 34.03
CA TYR A 71 -3.93 -3.29 32.65
C TYR A 71 -5.05 -2.53 31.91
N PRO A 72 -4.76 -1.83 30.80
CA PRO A 72 -5.70 -0.88 30.19
C PRO A 72 -6.54 -1.47 29.05
N TYR A 73 -7.58 -0.74 28.65
CA TYR A 73 -8.32 -0.87 27.37
C TYR A 73 -8.97 -2.22 27.05
N LEU A 74 -9.26 -3.04 28.07
CA LEU A 74 -9.91 -4.35 27.90
C LEU A 74 -11.31 -4.28 27.27
N GLY A 75 -11.95 -3.10 27.28
CA GLY A 75 -13.31 -2.90 26.81
C GLY A 75 -14.38 -3.49 27.73
N GLY A 76 -15.59 -3.58 27.18
CA GLY A 76 -16.76 -4.04 27.91
C GLY A 76 -17.19 -3.04 28.98
N ILE A 77 -17.83 -3.55 30.04
CA ILE A 77 -18.48 -2.71 31.05
C ILE A 77 -17.46 -1.95 31.92
N HIS A 78 -16.31 -2.56 32.24
CA HIS A 78 -15.36 -2.00 33.21
C HIS A 78 -13.93 -1.81 32.66
N GLY A 79 -13.66 -2.18 31.40
CA GLY A 79 -12.29 -2.18 30.84
C GLY A 79 -11.88 -0.92 30.07
N GLY A 80 -12.79 0.00 29.79
CA GLY A 80 -12.52 1.25 29.07
C GLY A 80 -12.07 1.06 27.61
N THR A 81 -11.85 2.18 26.91
CA THR A 81 -11.36 2.22 25.53
C THR A 81 -10.04 2.97 25.44
N ASP A 82 -9.23 2.62 24.44
CA ASP A 82 -8.06 3.39 24.04
C ASP A 82 -8.52 4.61 23.23
N PRO A 83 -8.32 5.85 23.75
CA PRO A 83 -8.76 7.06 23.05
C PRO A 83 -7.93 7.38 21.81
N LEU A 84 -6.75 6.76 21.63
CA LEU A 84 -5.91 7.00 20.46
C LEU A 84 -6.29 6.17 19.24
N LEU A 85 -7.10 5.11 19.41
CA LEU A 85 -7.58 4.28 18.30
C LEU A 85 -8.93 4.76 17.79
N ASN A 86 -9.24 4.50 16.52
CA ASN A 86 -10.49 4.90 15.88
C ASN A 86 -10.87 6.36 16.20
N TYR A 87 -9.92 7.28 16.14
CA TYR A 87 -10.11 8.68 16.55
C TYR A 87 -11.18 9.36 15.67
N PRO A 88 -12.06 10.20 16.25
CA PRO A 88 -12.16 10.59 17.66
C PRO A 88 -13.12 9.74 18.50
N MET A 89 -13.49 8.55 18.01
CA MET A 89 -14.40 7.66 18.70
C MET A 89 -13.70 7.00 19.88
N GLY A 90 -12.50 6.45 19.70
CA GLY A 90 -11.88 5.58 20.70
C GLY A 90 -12.38 4.13 20.58
N ARG A 91 -11.49 3.17 20.77
CA ARG A 91 -11.77 1.74 20.56
C ARG A 91 -11.24 0.87 21.70
N SER A 92 -11.90 -0.25 21.99
CA SER A 92 -11.36 -1.22 22.93
C SER A 92 -10.19 -1.98 22.30
N GLY A 93 -9.09 -2.08 23.03
CA GLY A 93 -7.97 -2.94 22.66
C GLY A 93 -8.31 -4.43 22.70
N GLY A 94 -9.24 -4.83 23.59
CA GLY A 94 -9.81 -6.17 23.63
C GLY A 94 -8.85 -7.31 24.00
N ARG A 95 -7.53 -7.09 24.00
CA ARG A 95 -6.48 -8.08 24.25
C ARG A 95 -6.45 -8.50 25.72
N PRO A 96 -6.64 -9.79 26.04
CA PRO A 96 -6.55 -10.28 27.41
C PRO A 96 -5.13 -10.19 28.02
N PRO A 97 -5.00 -10.14 29.36
CA PRO A 97 -3.78 -9.67 30.01
C PRO A 97 -2.63 -10.69 30.11
N LEU A 98 -2.87 -12.00 30.09
CA LEU A 98 -1.87 -12.99 30.51
C LEU A 98 -0.57 -12.94 29.70
N PHE A 99 -0.67 -12.78 28.38
CA PHE A 99 0.49 -12.69 27.50
C PHE A 99 1.40 -11.52 27.87
N ASN A 100 0.82 -10.31 27.96
CA ASN A 100 1.55 -9.09 28.32
C ASN A 100 2.09 -9.13 29.75
N MET A 101 1.30 -9.64 30.71
CA MET A 101 1.72 -9.73 32.11
C MET A 101 2.86 -10.73 32.30
N LEU A 102 2.93 -11.79 31.50
CA LEU A 102 4.08 -12.71 31.49
C LEU A 102 5.34 -12.01 30.97
N THR A 103 5.22 -11.18 29.94
CA THR A 103 6.34 -10.35 29.44
C THR A 103 6.84 -9.39 30.52
N ILE A 104 5.94 -8.69 31.20
CA ILE A 104 6.29 -7.81 32.32
C ILE A 104 6.98 -8.61 33.43
N GLY A 105 6.44 -9.78 33.80
CA GLY A 105 7.04 -10.63 34.84
C GLY A 105 8.44 -11.13 34.50
N VAL A 106 8.68 -11.55 33.25
CA VAL A 106 10.01 -11.94 32.77
C VAL A 106 10.95 -10.74 32.74
N SER A 107 10.47 -9.59 32.26
CA SER A 107 11.23 -8.36 32.29
C SER A 107 11.63 -7.97 33.70
N SER A 108 10.73 -8.02 34.69
CA SER A 108 11.04 -7.67 36.08
C SER A 108 12.15 -8.54 36.68
N ILE A 109 12.29 -9.79 36.23
CA ILE A 109 13.39 -10.67 36.63
C ILE A 109 14.71 -10.25 35.97
N LEU A 110 14.67 -9.76 34.73
CA LEU A 110 15.83 -9.36 33.95
C LEU A 110 16.30 -7.92 34.25
N SER A 111 15.38 -7.02 34.61
CA SER A 111 15.66 -5.59 34.83
C SER A 111 16.86 -5.32 35.76
N PRO A 112 17.07 -6.04 36.88
CA PRO A 112 18.23 -5.83 37.76
C PRO A 112 19.60 -6.07 37.10
N PHE A 113 19.64 -6.80 35.97
CA PHE A 113 20.87 -7.19 35.30
C PHE A 113 21.20 -6.34 34.07
N ILE A 114 20.17 -5.89 33.35
CA ILE A 114 20.34 -5.25 32.03
C ILE A 114 19.58 -3.93 31.87
N GLY A 115 18.86 -3.47 32.89
CA GLY A 115 18.01 -2.27 32.81
C GLY A 115 16.61 -2.57 32.30
N GLU A 116 15.67 -1.68 32.59
CA GLU A 116 14.23 -1.91 32.36
C GLU A 116 13.86 -1.96 30.86
N THR A 117 14.30 -0.97 30.07
CA THR A 117 14.03 -0.92 28.63
C THR A 117 14.56 -2.16 27.91
N ASP A 118 15.81 -2.55 28.20
CA ASP A 118 16.43 -3.71 27.57
C ASP A 118 15.77 -5.01 28.03
N ALA A 119 15.43 -5.13 29.31
CA ALA A 119 14.69 -6.27 29.83
C ALA A 119 13.32 -6.44 29.15
N LEU A 120 12.58 -5.36 28.93
CA LEU A 120 11.30 -5.39 28.23
C LEU A 120 11.49 -5.78 26.76
N GLY A 121 12.43 -5.12 26.08
CA GLY A 121 12.72 -5.35 24.66
C GLY A 121 13.12 -6.80 24.37
N TYR A 122 14.08 -7.33 25.13
CA TYR A 122 14.49 -8.73 25.00
C TYR A 122 13.37 -9.70 25.41
N ALA A 123 12.57 -9.39 26.44
CA ALA A 123 11.42 -10.22 26.79
C ALA A 123 10.41 -10.29 25.63
N MET A 124 10.07 -9.16 25.01
CA MET A 124 9.17 -9.11 23.85
C MET A 124 9.74 -9.91 22.67
N GLN A 125 11.03 -9.76 22.37
CA GLN A 125 11.63 -10.39 21.19
C GLN A 125 11.86 -11.90 21.35
N PHE A 126 12.23 -12.40 22.54
CA PHE A 126 12.58 -13.81 22.75
C PHE A 126 11.40 -14.71 23.14
N LEU A 127 10.40 -14.19 23.85
CA LEU A 127 9.31 -15.02 24.38
C LEU A 127 8.55 -15.84 23.33
N PRO A 128 8.18 -15.29 22.15
CA PRO A 128 7.51 -16.06 21.10
C PRO A 128 8.32 -17.29 20.67
N ALA A 129 9.63 -17.13 20.53
CA ALA A 129 10.54 -18.23 20.18
C ALA A 129 10.67 -19.28 21.28
N ILE A 130 10.65 -18.86 22.54
CA ILE A 130 10.62 -19.76 23.69
C ILE A 130 9.31 -20.56 23.70
N TYR A 131 8.17 -19.92 23.45
CA TYR A 131 6.87 -20.61 23.37
C TYR A 131 6.85 -21.63 22.23
N GLY A 132 7.37 -21.27 21.06
CA GLY A 132 7.54 -22.17 19.93
C GLY A 132 8.42 -23.38 20.24
N ALA A 133 9.53 -23.18 20.97
CA ALA A 133 10.41 -24.26 21.39
C ALA A 133 9.76 -25.16 22.46
N LEU A 134 9.01 -24.57 23.40
CA LEU A 134 8.30 -25.31 24.44
C LEU A 134 7.21 -26.24 23.87
N LEU A 135 6.69 -25.96 22.66
CA LEU A 135 5.71 -26.82 21.96
C LEU A 135 6.20 -28.27 21.77
N VAL A 136 7.52 -28.47 21.72
CA VAL A 136 8.16 -29.80 21.65
C VAL A 136 7.68 -30.73 22.78
N ILE A 137 7.44 -30.17 23.97
CA ILE A 137 7.08 -30.93 25.18
C ILE A 137 5.69 -31.57 25.04
N PRO A 138 4.59 -30.80 24.85
CA PRO A 138 3.27 -31.40 24.74
C PRO A 138 3.11 -32.27 23.48
N VAL A 139 3.78 -31.93 22.37
CA VAL A 139 3.84 -32.77 21.15
C VAL A 139 4.45 -34.15 21.46
N TYR A 140 5.61 -34.18 22.12
CA TYR A 140 6.24 -35.44 22.55
C TYR A 140 5.33 -36.22 23.50
N MET A 141 4.72 -35.54 24.48
CA MET A 141 3.91 -36.17 25.50
C MET A 141 2.64 -36.80 24.91
N ILE A 142 1.93 -36.12 24.01
CA ILE A 142 0.77 -36.69 23.31
C ILE A 142 1.21 -37.91 22.50
N SER A 143 2.17 -37.76 21.59
CA SER A 143 2.59 -38.83 20.68
C SER A 143 3.17 -40.04 21.43
N SER A 144 3.98 -39.81 22.47
CA SER A 144 4.58 -40.89 23.27
C SER A 144 3.56 -41.68 24.09
N ARG A 145 2.47 -41.04 24.52
CA ARG A 145 1.41 -41.67 25.30
C ARG A 145 0.35 -42.29 24.41
N VAL A 146 0.01 -41.69 23.28
CA VAL A 146 -1.01 -42.22 22.37
C VAL A 146 -0.46 -43.39 21.56
N PHE A 147 0.79 -43.29 21.09
CA PHE A 147 1.46 -44.30 20.28
C PHE A 147 2.60 -44.96 21.05
N ASN A 148 3.82 -44.41 20.99
CA ASN A 148 4.99 -44.92 21.70
C ASN A 148 6.11 -43.88 21.81
N LYS A 149 7.07 -44.10 22.71
CA LYS A 149 8.18 -43.15 22.98
C LYS A 149 9.02 -42.80 21.75
N LYS A 150 9.13 -43.67 20.74
CA LYS A 150 9.93 -43.43 19.55
C LYS A 150 9.22 -42.54 18.54
N ALA A 151 7.93 -42.78 18.32
CA ALA A 151 7.04 -41.84 17.61
C ALA A 151 7.09 -40.44 18.26
N GLY A 152 7.06 -40.39 19.59
CA GLY A 152 7.16 -39.13 20.34
C GLY A 152 8.44 -38.34 20.03
N ILE A 153 9.60 -39.00 20.01
CA ILE A 153 10.87 -38.32 19.70
C ILE A 153 10.86 -37.76 18.27
N LEU A 154 10.40 -38.55 17.29
CA LEU A 154 10.31 -38.07 15.90
C LEU A 154 9.34 -36.89 15.76
N SER A 155 8.21 -36.95 16.46
CA SER A 155 7.22 -35.86 16.49
C SER A 155 7.83 -34.57 17.05
N ALA A 156 8.60 -34.67 18.13
CA ALA A 156 9.31 -33.54 18.72
C ALA A 156 10.32 -32.90 17.76
N PHE A 157 11.10 -33.69 17.02
CA PHE A 157 12.05 -33.17 16.04
C PHE A 157 11.37 -32.51 14.84
N PHE A 158 10.19 -33.00 14.41
CA PHE A 158 9.47 -32.39 13.30
C PHE A 158 8.97 -30.98 13.59
N VAL A 159 8.74 -30.61 14.84
CA VAL A 159 8.38 -29.22 15.19
C VAL A 159 9.43 -28.22 14.67
N ALA A 160 10.72 -28.58 14.74
CA ALA A 160 11.83 -27.75 14.23
C ALA A 160 11.96 -27.74 12.70
N LEU A 161 11.23 -28.61 12.00
CA LEU A 161 11.36 -28.85 10.57
C LEU A 161 10.11 -28.44 9.79
N ILE A 162 9.20 -27.70 10.44
CA ILE A 162 7.95 -27.21 9.87
C ILE A 162 8.09 -25.70 9.62
N PRO A 163 8.23 -25.25 8.35
CA PRO A 163 8.52 -23.86 8.01
C PRO A 163 7.51 -22.82 8.53
N ILE A 164 6.21 -23.14 8.48
CA ILE A 164 5.15 -22.20 8.92
C ILE A 164 5.23 -21.88 10.41
N HIS A 165 5.70 -22.85 11.23
CA HIS A 165 5.92 -22.69 12.67
C HIS A 165 7.06 -21.70 12.97
N LEU A 166 8.05 -21.62 12.08
CA LEU A 166 9.28 -20.85 12.29
C LEU A 166 9.18 -19.39 11.82
N SER A 167 8.37 -19.08 10.80
CA SER A 167 8.47 -17.76 10.12
C SER A 167 7.18 -17.11 9.65
N SER A 168 6.02 -17.73 9.85
CA SER A 168 4.76 -17.08 9.46
C SER A 168 4.42 -15.90 10.40
N GLY A 169 3.55 -14.99 9.94
CA GLY A 169 3.00 -13.92 10.80
C GLY A 169 2.23 -14.42 12.03
N HIS A 170 1.91 -15.73 12.08
CA HIS A 170 1.28 -16.40 13.21
C HIS A 170 2.20 -17.48 13.82
N GLY A 171 3.49 -17.46 13.48
CA GLY A 171 4.50 -18.45 13.84
C GLY A 171 5.08 -18.20 15.24
N SER A 172 6.32 -18.63 15.44
CA SER A 172 7.03 -18.52 16.72
C SER A 172 8.40 -17.86 16.60
N ALA A 173 8.57 -16.99 15.62
CA ALA A 173 9.83 -16.33 15.38
C ALA A 173 10.22 -15.33 16.47
N TYR A 174 11.52 -15.08 16.56
CA TYR A 174 12.04 -13.91 17.26
C TYR A 174 11.42 -12.60 16.77
N SER A 175 11.19 -11.64 17.66
CA SER A 175 10.56 -10.32 17.43
C SER A 175 9.08 -10.33 17.01
N LEU A 176 8.49 -11.49 16.69
CA LEU A 176 7.05 -11.63 16.44
C LEU A 176 6.29 -11.68 17.77
N TYR A 177 6.26 -10.55 18.48
CA TYR A 177 5.66 -10.42 19.82
C TYR A 177 4.12 -10.41 19.78
N ASP A 178 3.55 -11.52 19.35
CA ASP A 178 2.11 -11.76 19.29
C ASP A 178 1.73 -13.06 20.05
N HIS A 179 0.46 -13.19 20.44
CA HIS A 179 -0.01 -14.27 21.30
C HIS A 179 -0.09 -15.63 20.61
N ASP A 180 0.01 -15.73 19.28
CA ASP A 180 -0.32 -16.96 18.53
C ASP A 180 0.53 -18.17 18.92
N SER A 181 1.85 -18.01 18.98
CA SER A 181 2.76 -19.08 19.45
C SER A 181 2.44 -19.54 20.87
N PHE A 182 2.02 -18.61 21.73
CA PHE A 182 1.61 -18.90 23.09
C PHE A 182 0.26 -19.63 23.13
N VAL A 183 -0.72 -19.22 22.34
CA VAL A 183 -2.01 -19.90 22.18
C VAL A 183 -1.83 -21.31 21.64
N LEU A 184 -0.95 -21.53 20.66
CA LEU A 184 -0.64 -22.85 20.11
C LEU A 184 -0.04 -23.78 21.18
N LEU A 185 0.91 -23.26 21.97
CA LEU A 185 1.49 -23.97 23.10
C LEU A 185 0.44 -24.32 24.15
N LEU A 186 -0.39 -23.35 24.56
CA LEU A 186 -1.43 -23.54 25.58
C LEU A 186 -2.51 -24.52 25.11
N THR A 187 -2.93 -24.44 23.85
CA THR A 187 -3.92 -25.35 23.23
C THR A 187 -3.38 -26.78 23.22
N THR A 188 -2.16 -26.97 22.70
CA THR A 188 -1.52 -28.29 22.65
C THR A 188 -1.31 -28.86 24.06
N THR A 189 -0.95 -28.02 25.03
CA THR A 189 -0.79 -28.41 26.44
C THR A 189 -2.11 -28.79 27.09
N THR A 190 -3.19 -28.06 26.78
CA THR A 190 -4.55 -28.36 27.23
C THR A 190 -5.00 -29.73 26.72
N ILE A 191 -4.83 -29.98 25.41
CA ILE A 191 -5.15 -31.28 24.80
C ILE A 191 -4.24 -32.39 25.35
N MET A 192 -2.96 -32.13 25.63
CA MET A 192 -2.07 -33.08 26.29
C MET A 192 -2.63 -33.51 27.65
N PHE A 193 -2.99 -32.58 28.52
CA PHE A 193 -3.54 -32.91 29.84
C PHE A 193 -4.90 -33.60 29.74
N MET A 194 -5.74 -33.22 28.79
CA MET A 194 -7.00 -33.89 28.50
C MET A 194 -6.77 -35.35 28.08
N VAL A 195 -5.86 -35.62 27.14
CA VAL A 195 -5.51 -36.98 26.71
C VAL A 195 -4.92 -37.81 27.86
N LEU A 196 -4.08 -37.20 28.71
CA LEU A 196 -3.54 -37.85 29.90
C LEU A 196 -4.64 -38.22 30.89
N SER A 197 -5.58 -37.31 31.16
CA SER A 197 -6.73 -37.55 32.04
C SER A 197 -7.61 -38.68 31.55
N LEU A 198 -7.92 -38.71 30.24
CA LEU A 198 -8.74 -39.75 29.61
C LEU A 198 -8.06 -41.13 29.67
N LYS A 199 -6.73 -41.17 29.55
CA LYS A 199 -5.97 -42.43 29.56
C LYS A 199 -5.73 -42.96 30.98
N GLU A 200 -5.71 -42.09 31.97
CA GLU A 200 -5.41 -42.44 33.37
C GLU A 200 -6.56 -43.23 34.00
N LYS A 201 -6.19 -44.31 34.70
CA LYS A 201 -7.15 -45.19 35.39
C LYS A 201 -7.39 -44.75 36.83
N ASP A 202 -6.37 -44.19 37.47
CA ASP A 202 -6.51 -43.63 38.81
C ASP A 202 -7.36 -42.36 38.76
N ILE A 203 -8.47 -42.36 39.49
CA ILE A 203 -9.46 -41.27 39.44
C ILE A 203 -8.85 -39.96 39.95
N ARG A 204 -8.04 -39.98 41.02
CA ARG A 204 -7.43 -38.76 41.58
C ARG A 204 -6.46 -38.13 40.59
N ARG A 205 -5.58 -38.94 39.99
CA ARG A 205 -4.64 -38.47 38.96
C ARG A 205 -5.35 -38.00 37.70
N SER A 206 -6.39 -38.73 37.26
CA SER A 206 -7.23 -38.34 36.13
C SER A 206 -7.91 -36.97 36.38
N THR A 207 -8.43 -36.74 37.58
CA THR A 207 -8.99 -35.45 38.00
C THR A 207 -7.96 -34.33 38.03
N ILE A 208 -6.75 -34.58 38.56
CA ILE A 208 -5.65 -33.59 38.54
C ILE A 208 -5.30 -33.21 37.10
N PHE A 209 -5.18 -34.18 36.19
CA PHE A 209 -4.93 -33.87 34.78
C PHE A 209 -6.09 -33.10 34.13
N ALA A 210 -7.35 -33.40 34.48
CA ALA A 210 -8.49 -32.63 33.97
C ALA A 210 -8.48 -31.18 34.50
N PHE A 211 -8.12 -30.99 35.77
CA PHE A 211 -7.94 -29.67 36.36
C PHE A 211 -6.83 -28.89 35.65
N MET A 212 -5.68 -29.51 35.38
CA MET A 212 -4.58 -28.89 34.62
C MET A 212 -4.98 -28.54 33.19
N ALA A 213 -5.82 -29.36 32.53
CA ALA A 213 -6.42 -28.97 31.25
C ALA A 213 -7.29 -27.72 31.41
N GLY A 214 -8.09 -27.63 32.47
CA GLY A 214 -8.87 -26.42 32.78
C GLY A 214 -8.03 -25.18 33.08
N VAL A 215 -6.87 -25.32 33.75
CA VAL A 215 -5.91 -24.22 33.89
C VAL A 215 -5.43 -23.73 32.52
N GLY A 216 -5.18 -24.65 31.58
CA GLY A 216 -4.87 -24.30 30.19
C GLY A 216 -6.01 -23.56 29.49
N VAL A 217 -7.26 -23.99 29.66
CA VAL A 217 -8.46 -23.29 29.16
C VAL A 217 -8.55 -21.86 29.72
N ALA A 218 -8.30 -21.68 31.01
CA ALA A 218 -8.27 -20.36 31.64
C ALA A 218 -7.14 -19.49 31.08
N ALA A 219 -5.95 -20.05 30.90
CA ALA A 219 -4.80 -19.35 30.34
C ALA A 219 -5.09 -18.86 28.91
N ILE A 220 -5.71 -19.70 28.07
CA ILE A 220 -6.13 -19.30 26.71
C ILE A 220 -7.17 -18.18 26.77
N SER A 221 -8.15 -18.29 27.68
CA SER A 221 -9.16 -17.25 27.91
C SER A 221 -8.54 -15.90 28.29
N MET A 222 -7.49 -15.93 29.12
CA MET A 222 -6.75 -14.74 29.53
C MET A 222 -5.66 -14.32 28.54
N THR A 223 -5.56 -14.96 27.39
CA THR A 223 -4.56 -14.65 26.34
C THR A 223 -5.23 -14.16 25.06
N TRP A 224 -6.34 -14.79 24.65
CA TRP A 224 -6.88 -14.61 23.30
C TRP A 224 -8.38 -14.28 23.30
N VAL A 225 -8.78 -13.30 22.48
CA VAL A 225 -10.17 -12.81 22.43
C VAL A 225 -11.16 -13.88 21.96
N ALA A 226 -10.74 -14.79 21.08
CA ALA A 226 -11.57 -15.87 20.56
C ALA A 226 -11.41 -17.20 21.31
N ALA A 227 -11.02 -17.15 22.59
CA ALA A 227 -10.81 -18.33 23.44
C ALA A 227 -12.02 -19.28 23.57
N GLN A 228 -13.23 -18.84 23.18
CA GLN A 228 -14.38 -19.75 23.01
C GLN A 228 -14.08 -20.96 22.12
N TYR A 229 -13.07 -20.85 21.26
CA TYR A 229 -12.51 -21.94 20.46
C TYR A 229 -12.19 -23.19 21.29
N ILE A 230 -11.39 -23.08 22.37
CA ILE A 230 -10.98 -24.27 23.15
C ILE A 230 -12.15 -24.89 23.92
N TYR A 231 -13.10 -24.06 24.39
CA TYR A 231 -14.35 -24.56 24.98
C TYR A 231 -15.13 -25.39 23.96
N THR A 232 -15.19 -24.91 22.71
CA THR A 232 -15.89 -25.58 21.61
C THR A 232 -15.23 -26.91 21.25
N ILE A 233 -13.90 -26.99 21.13
CA ILE A 233 -13.19 -28.26 20.86
C ILE A 233 -13.52 -29.30 21.93
N ILE A 234 -13.41 -28.93 23.21
CA ILE A 234 -13.66 -29.85 24.33
C ILE A 234 -15.13 -30.30 24.32
N ALA A 235 -16.07 -29.37 24.07
CA ALA A 235 -17.49 -29.67 24.01
C ALA A 235 -17.86 -30.59 22.84
N VAL A 236 -17.38 -30.29 21.62
CA VAL A 236 -17.62 -31.10 20.42
C VAL A 236 -17.07 -32.51 20.63
N TYR A 237 -15.85 -32.64 21.14
CA TYR A 237 -15.31 -33.96 21.48
C TYR A 237 -16.18 -34.68 22.52
N ALA A 238 -16.53 -34.02 23.62
CA ALA A 238 -17.23 -34.65 24.73
C ALA A 238 -18.62 -35.14 24.28
N ILE A 239 -19.38 -34.29 23.60
CA ILE A 239 -20.72 -34.63 23.09
C ILE A 239 -20.62 -35.73 22.05
N ALA A 240 -19.74 -35.62 21.05
CA ALA A 240 -19.60 -36.63 20.01
C ALA A 240 -19.15 -37.99 20.58
N GLN A 241 -18.20 -38.00 21.53
CA GLN A 241 -17.78 -39.24 22.19
C GLN A 241 -18.91 -39.84 23.02
N MET A 242 -19.67 -39.05 23.76
CA MET A 242 -20.83 -39.52 24.52
C MET A 242 -21.93 -40.08 23.61
N VAL A 243 -22.17 -39.48 22.44
CA VAL A 243 -23.11 -40.02 21.43
C VAL A 243 -22.62 -41.38 20.91
N ILE A 244 -21.34 -41.50 20.58
CA ILE A 244 -20.72 -42.76 20.14
C ILE A 244 -20.85 -43.83 21.23
N ASP A 245 -20.60 -43.46 22.49
CA ASP A 245 -20.74 -44.35 23.64
C ASP A 245 -22.19 -44.82 23.83
N ILE A 246 -23.19 -43.97 23.55
CA ILE A 246 -24.61 -44.35 23.55
C ILE A 246 -24.88 -45.40 22.45
N VAL A 247 -24.42 -45.16 21.21
CA VAL A 247 -24.59 -46.11 20.08
C VAL A 247 -24.00 -47.47 20.41
N PHE A 248 -22.78 -47.49 20.95
CA PHE A 248 -22.08 -48.72 21.28
C PHE A 248 -22.42 -49.27 22.68
N SER A 249 -23.34 -48.62 23.41
CA SER A 249 -23.73 -48.98 24.79
C SER A 249 -22.53 -49.11 25.75
N LYS A 250 -21.56 -48.20 25.64
CA LYS A 250 -20.29 -48.17 26.39
C LYS A 250 -20.12 -46.86 27.16
N ILE A 251 -21.00 -46.63 28.13
CA ILE A 251 -20.97 -45.40 28.91
C ILE A 251 -19.75 -45.38 29.86
N ASP A 252 -18.94 -44.33 29.74
CA ASP A 252 -17.69 -44.13 30.47
C ASP A 252 -17.73 -42.79 31.25
N PRO A 253 -17.86 -42.83 32.58
CA PRO A 253 -17.89 -41.63 33.43
C PRO A 253 -16.61 -40.77 33.37
N ALA A 254 -15.51 -41.28 32.81
CA ALA A 254 -14.31 -40.48 32.62
C ALA A 254 -14.50 -39.36 31.57
N ILE A 255 -15.37 -39.54 30.58
CA ILE A 255 -15.65 -38.50 29.56
C ILE A 255 -16.25 -37.24 30.20
N PRO A 256 -17.40 -37.30 30.89
CA PRO A 256 -17.98 -36.12 31.53
C PRO A 256 -17.07 -35.59 32.65
N ARG A 257 -16.38 -36.45 33.41
CA ARG A 257 -15.43 -35.99 34.43
C ARG A 257 -14.33 -35.12 33.84
N THR A 258 -13.65 -35.58 32.78
CA THR A 258 -12.56 -34.83 32.15
C THR A 258 -13.10 -33.53 31.53
N ALA A 259 -14.18 -33.59 30.77
CA ALA A 259 -14.73 -32.43 30.07
C ALA A 259 -15.24 -31.34 31.03
N LEU A 260 -16.07 -31.72 32.02
CA LEU A 260 -16.68 -30.75 32.94
C LEU A 260 -15.65 -30.09 33.85
N ILE A 261 -14.69 -30.86 34.37
CA ILE A 261 -13.62 -30.28 35.20
C ILE A 261 -12.79 -29.30 34.37
N ALA A 262 -12.40 -29.66 33.14
CA ALA A 262 -11.65 -28.75 32.28
C ALA A 262 -12.43 -27.46 31.98
N LEU A 263 -13.69 -27.56 31.56
CA LEU A 263 -14.53 -26.42 31.18
C LEU A 263 -14.83 -25.49 32.37
N PHE A 264 -15.28 -26.03 33.50
CA PHE A 264 -15.62 -25.21 34.67
C PHE A 264 -14.40 -24.65 35.38
N THR A 265 -13.29 -25.41 35.50
CA THR A 265 -12.04 -24.84 36.02
C THR A 265 -11.56 -23.70 35.12
N GLY A 266 -11.60 -23.88 33.79
CA GLY A 266 -11.28 -22.84 32.83
C GLY A 266 -12.10 -21.58 33.03
N TYR A 267 -13.43 -21.73 33.11
CA TYR A 267 -14.36 -20.63 33.31
C TYR A 267 -14.15 -19.90 34.63
N ILE A 268 -14.05 -20.63 35.74
CA ILE A 268 -13.93 -20.06 37.09
C ILE A 268 -12.64 -19.25 37.22
N LEU A 269 -11.51 -19.79 36.75
CA LEU A 269 -10.23 -19.09 36.83
C LEU A 269 -10.16 -17.86 35.92
N ALA A 270 -10.85 -17.88 34.77
CA ALA A 270 -10.95 -16.74 33.86
C ALA A 270 -12.10 -15.77 34.21
N PHE A 271 -12.87 -16.05 35.27
CA PHE A 271 -14.03 -15.24 35.65
C PHE A 271 -13.73 -13.74 35.84
N PRO A 272 -12.60 -13.31 36.45
CA PRO A 272 -12.28 -11.89 36.58
C PRO A 272 -12.23 -11.14 35.23
N LEU A 273 -11.73 -11.78 34.17
CA LEU A 273 -11.73 -11.20 32.83
C LEU A 273 -13.16 -11.07 32.28
N TYR A 274 -13.97 -12.13 32.42
CA TYR A 274 -15.36 -12.11 31.96
C TYR A 274 -16.21 -11.10 32.72
N TRP A 275 -15.93 -10.90 34.02
CA TRP A 275 -16.55 -9.88 34.84
C TRP A 275 -16.27 -8.47 34.28
N VAL A 276 -15.01 -8.15 34.02
CA VAL A 276 -14.61 -6.84 33.47
C VAL A 276 -15.28 -6.57 32.12
N LYS A 277 -15.36 -7.59 31.26
CA LYS A 277 -15.92 -7.44 29.91
C LYS A 277 -17.45 -7.45 29.88
N TYR A 278 -18.09 -8.31 30.66
CA TYR A 278 -19.51 -8.64 30.47
C TYR A 278 -20.37 -8.66 31.76
N GLY A 279 -19.81 -8.38 32.93
CA GLY A 279 -20.53 -8.43 34.21
C GLY A 279 -21.14 -9.82 34.51
N PHE A 280 -22.29 -9.86 35.20
CA PHE A 280 -23.06 -11.10 35.48
C PHE A 280 -23.92 -11.55 34.29
N SER A 281 -23.34 -11.69 33.09
CA SER A 281 -24.05 -12.20 31.92
C SER A 281 -23.71 -13.66 31.61
N LEU A 282 -24.63 -14.34 30.91
CA LEU A 282 -24.39 -15.69 30.37
C LEU A 282 -23.45 -15.61 29.17
N THR A 283 -22.16 -15.67 29.43
CA THR A 283 -21.13 -15.67 28.37
C THR A 283 -21.17 -16.98 27.57
N VAL A 284 -20.72 -16.93 26.30
CA VAL A 284 -20.66 -18.11 25.43
C VAL A 284 -19.86 -19.28 26.06
N PRO A 285 -18.67 -19.07 26.67
CA PRO A 285 -17.96 -20.14 27.37
C PRO A 285 -18.76 -20.80 28.52
N LEU A 286 -19.53 -20.01 29.27
CA LEU A 286 -20.40 -20.54 30.33
C LEU A 286 -21.54 -21.38 29.74
N ILE A 287 -22.18 -20.89 28.68
CA ILE A 287 -23.27 -21.60 28.00
C ILE A 287 -22.77 -22.95 27.46
N ILE A 288 -21.62 -22.98 26.81
CA ILE A 288 -20.99 -24.23 26.33
C ILE A 288 -20.77 -25.19 27.52
N SER A 289 -20.24 -24.68 28.63
CA SER A 289 -19.97 -25.48 29.84
C SER A 289 -21.25 -26.08 30.43
N ILE A 290 -22.32 -25.29 30.52
CA ILE A 290 -23.64 -25.72 31.00
C ILE A 290 -24.27 -26.73 30.05
N ALA A 291 -24.20 -26.50 28.73
CA ALA A 291 -24.74 -27.41 27.73
C ALA A 291 -24.08 -28.80 27.83
N VAL A 292 -22.75 -28.84 27.98
CA VAL A 292 -22.02 -30.10 28.20
C VAL A 292 -22.41 -30.74 29.54
N ALA A 293 -22.67 -29.95 30.60
CA ALA A 293 -23.13 -30.46 31.89
C ALA A 293 -24.52 -31.13 31.80
N ILE A 294 -25.47 -30.48 31.14
CA ILE A 294 -26.82 -31.01 30.90
C ILE A 294 -26.73 -32.31 30.08
N PHE A 295 -25.97 -32.29 28.98
CA PHE A 295 -25.80 -33.48 28.14
C PHE A 295 -25.10 -34.62 28.92
N SER A 296 -24.11 -34.29 29.75
CA SER A 296 -23.43 -35.26 30.62
C SER A 296 -24.37 -35.90 31.64
N ALA A 297 -25.30 -35.14 32.22
CA ALA A 297 -26.30 -35.65 33.13
C ALA A 297 -27.26 -36.61 32.43
N ILE A 298 -27.74 -36.25 31.23
CA ILE A 298 -28.57 -37.13 30.39
C ILE A 298 -27.81 -38.41 30.04
N TYR A 299 -26.57 -38.30 29.58
CA TYR A 299 -25.71 -39.42 29.22
C TYR A 299 -25.51 -40.41 30.39
N LEU A 300 -25.20 -39.91 31.59
CA LEU A 300 -25.04 -40.76 32.77
C LEU A 300 -26.38 -41.37 33.23
N TRP A 301 -27.49 -40.63 33.12
CA TRP A 301 -28.84 -41.12 33.43
C TRP A 301 -29.28 -42.24 32.48
N LEU A 302 -29.04 -42.09 31.17
CA LEU A 302 -29.29 -43.13 30.16
C LEU A 302 -28.52 -44.42 30.48
N GLY A 303 -27.27 -44.29 30.92
CA GLY A 303 -26.45 -45.44 31.30
C GLY A 303 -26.90 -46.11 32.58
N LYS A 304 -27.30 -45.33 33.58
CA LYS A 304 -27.88 -45.86 34.82
C LYS A 304 -29.17 -46.65 34.54
N ASN A 305 -30.00 -46.16 33.63
CA ASN A 305 -31.30 -46.76 33.32
C ASN A 305 -31.28 -47.74 32.13
N LYS A 306 -30.11 -47.96 31.50
CA LYS A 306 -29.92 -48.87 30.36
C LYS A 306 -30.88 -48.62 29.19
N ILE A 307 -31.18 -47.35 28.90
CA ILE A 307 -32.09 -46.98 27.81
C ILE A 307 -31.41 -47.25 26.46
N PRO A 308 -32.07 -47.94 25.51
CA PRO A 308 -31.46 -48.29 24.23
C PRO A 308 -31.29 -47.08 23.32
N TRP A 309 -30.20 -47.09 22.52
CA TRP A 309 -29.86 -46.00 21.61
C TRP A 309 -30.96 -45.68 20.59
N ILE A 310 -31.78 -46.68 20.23
CA ILE A 310 -32.88 -46.53 19.27
C ILE A 310 -33.99 -45.62 19.77
N ILE A 311 -34.09 -45.42 21.09
CA ILE A 311 -35.03 -44.48 21.72
C ILE A 311 -34.30 -43.20 22.11
N SER A 312 -33.13 -43.33 22.74
CA SER A 312 -32.43 -42.17 23.30
C SER A 312 -31.93 -41.21 22.22
N LEU A 313 -31.35 -41.71 21.12
CA LEU A 313 -30.82 -40.83 20.07
C LEU A 313 -31.91 -40.07 19.32
N PRO A 314 -32.98 -40.70 18.81
CA PRO A 314 -34.08 -39.94 18.18
C PRO A 314 -34.70 -38.92 19.14
N SER A 315 -34.81 -39.24 20.44
CA SER A 315 -35.31 -38.30 21.45
C SER A 315 -34.37 -37.10 21.63
N ILE A 316 -33.07 -37.35 21.79
CA ILE A 316 -32.04 -36.30 21.91
C ILE A 316 -32.01 -35.42 20.65
N PHE A 317 -31.99 -36.03 19.46
CA PHE A 317 -31.98 -35.30 18.20
C PHE A 317 -33.29 -34.55 17.96
N GLY A 318 -34.44 -35.11 18.37
CA GLY A 318 -35.74 -34.43 18.29
C GLY A 318 -35.79 -33.18 19.17
N VAL A 319 -35.33 -33.27 20.42
CA VAL A 319 -35.23 -32.12 21.32
C VAL A 319 -34.21 -31.09 20.80
N GLY A 320 -33.05 -31.56 20.31
CA GLY A 320 -32.04 -30.69 19.70
C GLY A 320 -32.56 -29.96 18.47
N ALA A 321 -33.29 -30.66 17.59
CA ALA A 321 -33.90 -30.08 16.39
C ALA A 321 -34.98 -29.04 16.76
N ALA A 322 -35.81 -29.32 17.76
CA ALA A 322 -36.78 -28.35 18.28
C ALA A 322 -36.08 -27.10 18.85
N GLY A 323 -34.99 -27.27 19.58
CA GLY A 323 -34.17 -26.16 20.09
C GLY A 323 -33.53 -25.32 18.97
N LEU A 324 -32.98 -25.98 17.95
CA LEU A 324 -32.42 -25.28 16.78
C LEU A 324 -33.50 -24.56 15.97
N ALA A 325 -34.67 -25.16 15.79
CA ALA A 325 -35.81 -24.53 15.13
C ALA A 325 -36.27 -23.29 15.91
N PHE A 326 -36.35 -23.38 17.24
CA PHE A 326 -36.65 -22.23 18.10
C PHE A 326 -35.63 -21.11 17.89
N LEU A 327 -34.31 -21.41 17.97
CA LEU A 327 -33.25 -20.42 17.75
C LEU A 327 -33.33 -19.79 16.36
N TYR A 328 -33.57 -20.58 15.31
CA TYR A 328 -33.71 -20.11 13.94
C TYR A 328 -34.90 -19.14 13.77
N VAL A 329 -36.04 -19.42 14.41
CA VAL A 329 -37.24 -18.58 14.34
C VAL A 329 -37.00 -17.24 15.04
N ILE A 330 -36.32 -17.23 16.17
CA ILE A 330 -36.08 -16.00 16.93
C ILE A 330 -34.86 -15.20 16.46
N ARG A 331 -34.12 -15.66 15.44
CA ARG A 331 -32.83 -15.08 15.04
C ARG A 331 -32.83 -13.58 14.75
N ASN A 332 -33.97 -13.04 14.29
CA ASN A 332 -34.13 -11.63 13.92
C ASN A 332 -35.00 -10.85 14.94
N THR A 333 -35.26 -11.40 16.14
CA THR A 333 -36.09 -10.71 17.13
C THR A 333 -35.31 -9.56 17.79
N THR A 334 -35.98 -8.44 18.01
CA THR A 334 -35.44 -7.28 18.74
C THR A 334 -35.82 -7.27 20.22
N ASN A 335 -36.57 -8.29 20.68
CA ASN A 335 -37.06 -8.38 22.04
C ASN A 335 -35.92 -8.55 23.06
N SER A 336 -35.87 -7.66 24.06
CA SER A 336 -34.82 -7.62 25.09
C SER A 336 -34.72 -8.89 25.95
N LEU A 337 -35.82 -9.61 26.17
CA LEU A 337 -35.82 -10.88 26.93
C LEU A 337 -35.22 -12.04 26.12
N LEU A 338 -35.32 -11.97 24.79
CA LEU A 338 -34.80 -12.98 23.87
C LEU A 338 -33.39 -12.65 23.36
N LYS A 339 -32.87 -11.45 23.67
CA LYS A 339 -31.50 -11.01 23.31
C LYS A 339 -30.41 -12.06 23.57
N PRO A 340 -30.39 -12.75 24.73
CA PRO A 340 -29.40 -13.80 25.00
C PRO A 340 -29.49 -14.97 24.00
N PHE A 341 -30.69 -15.32 23.53
CA PHE A 341 -30.89 -16.41 22.59
C PHE A 341 -30.60 -16.01 21.14
N THR A 342 -30.85 -14.76 20.75
CA THR A 342 -30.42 -14.24 19.44
C THR A 342 -28.92 -14.22 19.28
N ALA A 343 -28.16 -13.91 20.35
CA ALA A 343 -26.70 -14.02 20.31
C ALA A 343 -26.26 -15.45 19.98
N ILE A 344 -26.90 -16.46 20.58
CA ILE A 344 -26.67 -17.88 20.30
C ILE A 344 -27.06 -18.22 18.85
N SER A 345 -28.21 -17.73 18.40
CA SER A 345 -28.68 -17.94 17.03
C SER A 345 -27.69 -17.38 16.00
N ASN A 346 -27.13 -16.20 16.23
CA ASN A 346 -26.15 -15.59 15.32
C ASN A 346 -24.83 -16.38 15.25
N VAL A 347 -24.42 -17.02 16.35
CA VAL A 347 -23.26 -17.92 16.33
C VAL A 347 -23.52 -19.16 15.46
N ILE A 348 -24.74 -19.71 15.49
CA ILE A 348 -25.09 -20.95 14.79
C ILE A 348 -25.45 -20.70 13.31
N PHE A 349 -26.21 -19.66 13.02
CA PHE A 349 -26.80 -19.38 11.70
C PHE A 349 -26.24 -18.12 11.02
N GLY A 350 -25.29 -17.41 11.64
CA GLY A 350 -24.67 -16.23 11.07
C GLY A 350 -23.68 -16.50 9.94
N SER A 351 -23.03 -15.45 9.43
CA SER A 351 -22.15 -15.46 8.26
C SER A 351 -20.79 -16.16 8.44
N GLY A 352 -20.50 -16.73 9.62
CA GLY A 352 -19.21 -17.32 9.95
C GLY A 352 -18.11 -16.28 10.24
N ILE A 353 -16.84 -16.73 10.27
CA ILE A 353 -15.68 -15.94 10.74
C ILE A 353 -15.21 -14.87 9.72
N TYR A 354 -15.32 -15.14 8.41
CA TYR A 354 -14.85 -14.24 7.33
C TYR A 354 -15.94 -14.01 6.27
N GLY A 355 -17.09 -13.48 6.70
CA GLY A 355 -18.26 -13.27 5.83
C GLY A 355 -18.49 -11.82 5.42
N ASN A 356 -17.69 -10.85 5.90
CA ASN A 356 -17.92 -9.42 5.67
C ASN A 356 -17.05 -8.88 4.51
N LYS A 357 -17.42 -7.71 3.99
CA LYS A 357 -16.73 -7.08 2.84
C LYS A 357 -15.25 -6.82 3.12
N VAL A 358 -14.90 -6.38 4.34
CA VAL A 358 -13.51 -6.15 4.78
C VAL A 358 -12.67 -7.43 4.74
N SER A 359 -13.23 -8.57 5.16
CA SER A 359 -12.47 -9.84 5.14
C SER A 359 -12.00 -10.28 3.75
N LEU A 360 -12.66 -9.82 2.67
CA LEU A 360 -12.26 -10.10 1.30
C LEU A 360 -10.98 -9.36 0.88
N THR A 361 -10.58 -8.34 1.64
CA THR A 361 -9.41 -7.50 1.33
C THR A 361 -8.18 -7.87 2.17
N ILE A 362 -8.34 -8.74 3.17
CA ILE A 362 -7.27 -9.16 4.08
C ILE A 362 -6.58 -10.38 3.47
N ALA A 363 -5.28 -10.24 3.17
CA ALA A 363 -4.50 -11.29 2.52
C ALA A 363 -4.53 -12.63 3.28
N GLU A 364 -4.48 -12.59 4.61
CA GLU A 364 -4.43 -13.80 5.45
C GLU A 364 -5.81 -14.43 5.73
N ALA A 365 -6.89 -13.68 5.52
CA ALA A 365 -8.25 -14.19 5.58
C ALA A 365 -8.60 -15.01 4.34
N SER A 366 -7.86 -14.83 3.24
CA SER A 366 -7.97 -15.66 2.05
C SER A 366 -7.51 -17.10 2.29
N THR A 367 -8.03 -18.04 1.51
CA THR A 367 -7.55 -19.43 1.53
C THR A 367 -6.23 -19.53 0.77
N PHE A 368 -5.26 -20.25 1.34
CA PHE A 368 -4.03 -20.55 0.61
C PHE A 368 -4.25 -21.67 -0.41
N ASP A 369 -3.59 -21.53 -1.55
CA ASP A 369 -3.53 -22.57 -2.57
C ASP A 369 -2.96 -23.87 -2.01
N PHE A 370 -3.34 -24.98 -2.65
CA PHE A 370 -2.93 -26.31 -2.24
C PHE A 370 -1.41 -26.48 -2.14
N SER A 371 -0.66 -25.92 -3.09
CA SER A 371 0.81 -25.96 -3.11
C SER A 371 1.41 -25.28 -1.87
N ARG A 372 0.90 -24.10 -1.51
CA ARG A 372 1.33 -23.35 -0.33
C ARG A 372 1.04 -24.12 0.95
N ASN A 373 -0.15 -24.73 1.06
CA ASN A 373 -0.49 -25.57 2.21
C ASN A 373 0.49 -26.75 2.39
N VAL A 374 0.85 -27.43 1.31
CA VAL A 374 1.80 -28.55 1.34
C VAL A 374 3.21 -28.08 1.72
N MET A 375 3.68 -26.99 1.11
CA MET A 375 5.04 -26.48 1.33
C MET A 375 5.24 -25.93 2.74
N SER A 376 4.19 -25.39 3.38
CA SER A 376 4.23 -24.88 4.76
C SER A 376 4.63 -25.90 5.82
N PHE A 377 4.47 -27.20 5.55
CA PHE A 377 4.94 -28.29 6.42
C PHE A 377 6.12 -29.07 5.83
N GLY A 378 6.47 -28.81 4.57
CA GLY A 378 7.33 -29.65 3.75
C GLY A 378 6.55 -30.82 3.10
N PRO A 379 6.85 -31.12 1.82
CA PRO A 379 5.97 -31.90 0.97
C PRO A 379 5.72 -33.32 1.49
N VAL A 380 6.76 -34.01 1.95
CA VAL A 380 6.60 -35.39 2.45
C VAL A 380 5.96 -35.40 3.83
N LEU A 381 6.34 -34.50 4.73
CA LEU A 381 5.81 -34.48 6.10
C LEU A 381 4.29 -34.23 6.11
N TYR A 382 3.80 -33.33 5.26
CA TYR A 382 2.36 -33.08 5.10
C TYR A 382 1.60 -34.38 4.77
N TRP A 383 2.07 -35.15 3.79
CA TRP A 383 1.44 -36.41 3.40
C TRP A 383 1.59 -37.51 4.46
N LEU A 384 2.71 -37.54 5.20
CA LEU A 384 2.84 -38.45 6.34
C LEU A 384 1.82 -38.12 7.44
N GLY A 385 1.53 -36.84 7.68
CA GLY A 385 0.49 -36.39 8.58
C GLY A 385 -0.90 -36.89 8.18
N TRP A 386 -1.30 -36.68 6.91
CA TRP A 386 -2.56 -37.20 6.37
C TRP A 386 -2.66 -38.72 6.38
N MET A 387 -1.59 -39.43 5.99
CA MET A 387 -1.55 -40.88 6.10
C MET A 387 -1.69 -41.33 7.55
N GLY A 388 -1.10 -40.58 8.49
CA GLY A 388 -1.26 -40.81 9.92
C GLY A 388 -2.68 -40.59 10.40
N PHE A 389 -3.40 -39.60 9.86
CA PHE A 389 -4.82 -39.39 10.16
C PHE A 389 -5.70 -40.54 9.66
N ILE A 390 -5.50 -41.01 8.42
CA ILE A 390 -6.23 -42.18 7.88
C ILE A 390 -5.94 -43.42 8.73
N LEU A 391 -4.68 -43.64 9.09
CA LEU A 391 -4.30 -44.74 9.98
C LEU A 391 -4.93 -44.57 11.37
N LEU A 392 -5.02 -43.35 11.91
CA LEU A 392 -5.66 -43.09 13.19
C LEU A 392 -7.13 -43.51 13.17
N ILE A 393 -7.88 -43.22 12.10
CA ILE A 393 -9.26 -43.68 11.90
C ILE A 393 -9.32 -45.21 11.84
N TYR A 394 -8.45 -45.84 11.05
CA TYR A 394 -8.39 -47.30 10.96
C TYR A 394 -8.10 -47.95 12.32
N PHE A 395 -7.13 -47.41 13.07
CA PHE A 395 -6.77 -47.91 14.39
C PHE A 395 -7.83 -47.58 15.44
N TYR A 396 -8.58 -46.50 15.30
CA TYR A 396 -9.74 -46.20 16.14
C TYR A 396 -10.80 -47.30 16.00
N TYR A 397 -11.16 -47.67 14.77
CA TYR A 397 -12.07 -48.78 14.51
C TYR A 397 -11.51 -50.12 15.03
N LYS A 398 -10.26 -50.45 14.69
CA LYS A 398 -9.63 -51.73 15.05
C LYS A 398 -9.41 -51.91 16.55
N ASN A 399 -9.02 -50.86 17.27
CA ASN A 399 -8.63 -50.94 18.68
C ASN A 399 -9.77 -50.65 19.66
N LYS A 400 -11.02 -50.98 19.29
CA LYS A 400 -12.22 -50.85 20.12
C LYS A 400 -12.57 -49.40 20.51
N SER A 401 -12.47 -48.45 19.58
CA SER A 401 -12.97 -47.08 19.74
C SER A 401 -12.37 -46.33 20.93
N ARG A 402 -11.03 -46.32 21.04
CA ARG A 402 -10.33 -45.62 22.13
C ARG A 402 -10.64 -44.12 22.13
N LYS A 403 -11.27 -43.64 23.20
CA LYS A 403 -11.64 -42.22 23.41
C LYS A 403 -10.53 -41.20 23.12
N TYR A 404 -9.28 -41.48 23.47
CA TYR A 404 -8.16 -40.57 23.19
C TYR A 404 -7.68 -40.57 21.73
N TYR A 405 -7.99 -41.58 20.91
CA TYR A 405 -7.80 -41.48 19.46
C TYR A 405 -8.88 -40.58 18.86
N PHE A 406 -10.12 -40.71 19.35
CA PHE A 406 -11.21 -39.85 18.90
C PHE A 406 -10.98 -38.37 19.23
N ALA A 407 -10.40 -38.06 20.39
CA ALA A 407 -9.98 -36.69 20.72
C ALA A 407 -9.06 -36.07 19.66
N LEU A 408 -8.05 -36.82 19.19
CA LEU A 408 -7.15 -36.36 18.13
C LEU A 408 -7.85 -36.28 16.76
N ILE A 409 -8.81 -37.17 16.47
CA ILE A 409 -9.61 -37.11 15.23
C ILE A 409 -10.46 -35.84 15.22
N VAL A 410 -11.18 -35.56 16.31
CA VAL A 410 -12.01 -34.36 16.43
C VAL A 410 -11.16 -33.09 16.32
N TRP A 411 -10.02 -33.06 17.01
CA TRP A 411 -9.09 -31.93 16.91
C TRP A 411 -8.64 -31.73 15.45
N PHE A 412 -8.18 -32.78 14.77
CA PHE A 412 -7.77 -32.69 13.36
C PHE A 412 -8.88 -32.21 12.42
N LEU A 413 -10.11 -32.70 12.59
CA LEU A 413 -11.24 -32.29 11.74
C LEU A 413 -11.62 -30.82 11.93
N ILE A 414 -11.55 -30.33 13.17
CA ILE A 414 -11.80 -28.91 13.48
C ILE A 414 -10.72 -28.04 12.83
N GLU A 415 -9.44 -28.39 13.00
CA GLU A 415 -8.34 -27.61 12.40
C GLU A 415 -8.40 -27.60 10.87
N ILE A 416 -8.71 -28.73 10.23
CA ILE A 416 -8.88 -28.77 8.77
C ILE A 416 -10.04 -27.88 8.31
N LYS A 417 -11.13 -27.81 9.08
CA LYS A 417 -12.25 -26.91 8.76
C LYS A 417 -11.82 -25.44 8.87
N LEU A 418 -11.03 -25.07 9.88
CA LEU A 418 -10.50 -23.72 10.03
C LEU A 418 -9.54 -23.37 8.89
N VAL A 419 -8.58 -24.25 8.57
CA VAL A 419 -7.64 -24.08 7.45
C VAL A 419 -8.37 -23.95 6.11
N SER A 420 -9.49 -24.65 5.92
CA SER A 420 -10.32 -24.50 4.70
C SER A 420 -11.05 -23.15 4.62
N THR A 421 -11.10 -22.40 5.72
CA THR A 421 -11.78 -21.10 5.81
C THR A 421 -10.80 -19.95 5.60
N ALA A 422 -9.58 -20.03 6.15
CA ALA A 422 -8.54 -19.02 5.98
C ALA A 422 -7.13 -19.60 6.16
N GLY A 423 -6.17 -19.06 5.40
CA GLY A 423 -4.77 -19.47 5.42
C GLY A 423 -4.07 -19.21 6.76
N ARG A 424 -4.52 -18.22 7.54
CA ARG A 424 -3.93 -17.90 8.86
C ARG A 424 -3.95 -19.07 9.86
N PHE A 425 -4.97 -19.94 9.79
CA PHE A 425 -5.13 -21.08 10.71
C PHE A 425 -4.19 -22.24 10.38
N LEU A 426 -3.35 -22.12 9.35
CA LEU A 426 -2.42 -23.16 8.96
C LEU A 426 -1.39 -23.49 10.05
N ASN A 427 -1.07 -22.53 10.93
CA ASN A 427 -0.15 -22.81 12.05
C ASN A 427 -0.80 -23.71 13.12
N ASP A 428 -2.13 -23.70 13.26
CA ASP A 428 -2.84 -24.43 14.33
C ASP A 428 -2.74 -25.96 14.19
N ILE A 429 -2.56 -26.46 12.96
CA ILE A 429 -2.43 -27.89 12.67
C ILE A 429 -0.99 -28.43 12.78
N VAL A 430 0.01 -27.56 13.05
CA VAL A 430 1.42 -27.95 13.24
C VAL A 430 1.61 -29.10 14.25
N PRO A 431 1.01 -29.07 15.46
CA PRO A 431 1.20 -30.14 16.44
C PRO A 431 0.68 -31.48 15.91
N LEU A 432 -0.46 -31.48 15.21
CA LEU A 432 -1.09 -32.67 14.66
C LEU A 432 -0.25 -33.27 13.52
N MET A 433 0.25 -32.43 12.60
CA MET A 433 1.12 -32.88 11.52
C MET A 433 2.42 -33.49 12.06
N ALA A 434 3.02 -32.88 13.08
CA ALA A 434 4.19 -33.42 13.75
C ALA A 434 3.91 -34.76 14.47
N ILE A 435 2.80 -34.86 15.21
CA ILE A 435 2.39 -36.07 15.95
C ILE A 435 2.11 -37.24 14.99
N LEU A 436 1.28 -37.00 13.97
CA LEU A 436 0.84 -38.03 13.03
C LEU A 436 1.96 -38.43 12.08
N GLY A 437 2.70 -37.45 11.53
CA GLY A 437 3.87 -37.69 10.70
C GLY A 437 4.97 -38.46 11.45
N GLY A 438 5.23 -38.09 12.70
CA GLY A 438 6.21 -38.77 13.58
C GLY A 438 5.82 -40.22 13.88
N TRP A 439 4.52 -40.48 14.09
CA TRP A 439 4.01 -41.83 14.27
C TRP A 439 4.16 -42.69 13.02
N VAL A 440 3.79 -42.15 11.86
CA VAL A 440 3.91 -42.85 10.59
C VAL A 440 5.37 -43.13 10.23
N LEU A 441 6.26 -42.14 10.37
CA LEU A 441 7.68 -42.34 10.12
C LEU A 441 8.22 -43.46 11.01
N TRP A 442 7.79 -43.54 12.28
CA TRP A 442 8.18 -44.65 13.14
C TRP A 442 7.69 -46.01 12.62
N ILE A 443 6.46 -46.11 12.12
CA ILE A 443 5.94 -47.35 11.51
C ILE A 443 6.83 -47.77 10.32
N ILE A 444 7.24 -46.82 9.49
CA ILE A 444 8.14 -47.07 8.35
C ILE A 444 9.49 -47.57 8.85
N VAL A 445 10.12 -46.87 9.81
CA VAL A 445 11.41 -47.22 10.38
C VAL A 445 11.39 -48.61 11.04
N ASP A 446 10.31 -48.95 11.75
CA ASP A 446 10.14 -50.25 12.39
C ASP A 446 10.02 -51.38 11.35
N LYS A 447 9.26 -51.14 10.27
CA LYS A 447 9.14 -52.10 9.14
C LYS A 447 10.44 -52.28 8.35
N LEU A 448 11.28 -51.26 8.26
CA LEU A 448 12.59 -51.34 7.61
C LEU A 448 13.56 -52.23 8.41
N ASP A 449 13.41 -52.33 9.73
CA ASP A 449 14.20 -53.17 10.63
C ASP A 449 15.73 -52.99 10.48
N PHE A 450 16.19 -51.74 10.57
CA PHE A 450 17.63 -51.41 10.56
C PHE A 450 18.44 -52.13 11.66
N ARG A 451 17.79 -52.65 12.72
CA ARG A 451 18.47 -53.45 13.74
C ARG A 451 18.99 -54.76 13.18
N SER A 452 18.28 -55.38 12.24
CA SER A 452 18.74 -56.59 11.55
C SER A 452 20.03 -56.34 10.78
N VAL A 453 20.17 -55.16 10.15
CA VAL A 453 21.40 -54.75 9.44
C VAL A 453 22.56 -54.70 10.41
N ILE A 454 22.41 -53.99 11.54
CA ILE A 454 23.48 -53.85 12.56
C ILE A 454 23.89 -55.22 13.12
N LYS A 455 22.92 -56.09 13.41
CA LYS A 455 23.20 -57.46 13.88
C LYS A 455 23.95 -58.28 12.83
N THR A 456 23.54 -58.19 11.57
CA THR A 456 24.16 -58.94 10.46
C THR A 456 25.58 -58.44 10.20
N VAL A 457 25.80 -57.12 10.14
CA VAL A 457 27.14 -56.54 9.93
C VAL A 457 28.09 -56.94 11.06
N LYS A 458 27.64 -56.86 12.32
CA LYS A 458 28.46 -57.30 13.47
C LYS A 458 28.71 -58.80 13.50
N GLY A 459 27.73 -59.61 13.10
CA GLY A 459 27.83 -61.08 13.10
C GLY A 459 28.76 -61.65 12.03
N VAL A 460 29.04 -60.90 10.96
CA VAL A 460 29.90 -61.34 9.84
C VAL A 460 31.30 -60.69 9.91
N GLY A 461 31.66 -60.07 11.03
CA GLY A 461 33.00 -59.49 11.26
C GLY A 461 33.21 -58.05 10.77
N GLY A 462 32.15 -57.35 10.35
CA GLY A 462 32.23 -55.96 9.86
C GLY A 462 32.72 -55.84 8.40
N GLY A 463 33.15 -54.64 8.01
CA GLY A 463 33.68 -54.34 6.68
C GLY A 463 32.65 -54.31 5.54
N TRP A 464 33.14 -54.15 4.31
CA TRP A 464 32.32 -54.05 3.09
C TRP A 464 31.49 -55.30 2.83
N TYR A 465 32.03 -56.49 3.13
CA TYR A 465 31.32 -57.75 2.98
C TYR A 465 30.12 -57.88 3.93
N GLY A 466 30.29 -57.49 5.19
CA GLY A 466 29.19 -57.44 6.17
C GLY A 466 28.09 -56.46 5.78
N LEU A 467 28.47 -55.30 5.20
CA LEU A 467 27.53 -54.31 4.66
C LEU A 467 26.76 -54.87 3.46
N LYS A 468 27.42 -55.46 2.47
CA LYS A 468 26.77 -56.05 1.28
C LYS A 468 25.77 -57.15 1.66
N LYS A 469 26.07 -57.94 2.69
CA LYS A 469 25.20 -59.03 3.17
C LYS A 469 24.06 -58.54 4.07
N GLY A 470 24.28 -57.51 4.88
CA GLY A 470 23.29 -56.95 5.80
C GLY A 470 22.31 -55.96 5.15
N VAL A 471 22.80 -55.14 4.22
CA VAL A 471 22.04 -54.04 3.60
C VAL A 471 21.28 -54.53 2.37
N LYS A 472 20.00 -54.87 2.56
CA LYS A 472 19.04 -55.10 1.46
C LYS A 472 18.56 -53.79 0.79
N ILE A 473 18.06 -53.89 -0.44
CA ILE A 473 17.54 -52.75 -1.23
C ILE A 473 16.48 -51.92 -0.50
N ARG A 474 15.59 -52.56 0.26
CA ARG A 474 14.57 -51.86 1.09
C ARG A 474 15.20 -50.88 2.09
N HIS A 475 16.38 -51.19 2.63
CA HIS A 475 17.06 -50.32 3.59
C HIS A 475 17.72 -49.13 2.89
N VAL A 476 18.24 -49.32 1.67
CA VAL A 476 18.80 -48.25 0.85
C VAL A 476 17.69 -47.29 0.43
N LEU A 477 16.61 -47.81 -0.16
CA LEU A 477 15.45 -47.00 -0.56
C LEU A 477 14.79 -46.31 0.65
N GLY A 478 14.66 -47.02 1.76
CA GLY A 478 14.13 -46.46 3.00
C GLY A 478 15.00 -45.35 3.59
N ALA A 479 16.33 -45.52 3.62
CA ALA A 479 17.25 -44.48 4.05
C ALA A 479 17.24 -43.29 3.09
N ALA A 480 17.21 -43.52 1.78
CA ALA A 480 17.14 -42.47 0.77
C ALA A 480 15.85 -41.65 0.89
N PHE A 481 14.69 -42.30 1.08
CA PHE A 481 13.42 -41.63 1.36
C PHE A 481 13.50 -40.74 2.61
N ILE A 482 14.02 -41.29 3.71
CA ILE A 482 14.10 -40.56 4.99
C ILE A 482 15.04 -39.35 4.87
N VAL A 483 16.21 -39.51 4.24
CA VAL A 483 17.22 -38.45 4.17
C VAL A 483 16.88 -37.43 3.08
N PHE A 484 16.73 -37.86 1.82
CA PHE A 484 16.65 -36.97 0.67
C PHE A 484 15.25 -36.45 0.35
N LEU A 485 14.19 -37.18 0.73
CA LEU A 485 12.82 -36.75 0.46
C LEU A 485 12.14 -36.10 1.67
N LEU A 486 12.57 -36.44 2.88
CA LEU A 486 11.98 -35.91 4.11
C LEU A 486 12.90 -34.93 4.84
N PHE A 487 14.02 -35.38 5.41
CA PHE A 487 14.82 -34.50 6.27
C PHE A 487 15.53 -33.38 5.52
N MET A 488 16.13 -33.66 4.36
CA MET A 488 16.89 -32.64 3.60
C MET A 488 15.98 -31.53 3.04
N PRO A 489 14.84 -31.80 2.38
CA PRO A 489 13.94 -30.74 1.92
C PRO A 489 13.33 -29.95 3.08
N ASN A 490 12.88 -30.62 4.14
CA ASN A 490 12.32 -29.92 5.30
C ASN A 490 13.38 -29.08 6.03
N ALA A 491 14.63 -29.56 6.14
CA ALA A 491 15.71 -28.76 6.73
C ALA A 491 16.04 -27.53 5.87
N TRP A 492 16.03 -27.67 4.54
CA TRP A 492 16.22 -26.53 3.63
C TRP A 492 15.11 -25.49 3.81
N LEU A 493 13.85 -25.90 3.81
CA LEU A 493 12.72 -24.99 3.99
C LEU A 493 12.70 -24.37 5.39
N ALA A 494 13.12 -25.11 6.42
CA ALA A 494 13.23 -24.59 7.78
C ALA A 494 14.35 -23.53 7.88
N ILE A 495 15.49 -23.73 7.21
CA ILE A 495 16.55 -22.72 7.11
C ILE A 495 16.01 -21.50 6.35
N ASP A 496 15.37 -21.67 5.20
CA ASP A 496 14.78 -20.56 4.44
C ASP A 496 13.79 -19.75 5.29
N ALA A 497 12.91 -20.41 6.03
CA ALA A 497 12.00 -19.77 6.97
C ALA A 497 12.75 -18.95 8.05
N SER A 498 13.85 -19.49 8.58
CA SER A 498 14.60 -18.90 9.70
C SER A 498 15.41 -17.66 9.31
N LEU A 499 15.72 -17.46 8.03
CA LEU A 499 16.60 -16.38 7.57
C LEU A 499 15.84 -15.05 7.38
N PRO A 500 16.31 -13.93 7.95
CA PRO A 500 15.72 -12.61 7.70
C PRO A 500 16.04 -12.09 6.29
N PRO A 501 15.24 -11.14 5.75
CA PRO A 501 15.40 -10.65 4.37
C PRO A 501 16.81 -10.14 4.01
N PRO A 502 17.51 -9.34 4.84
CA PRO A 502 18.86 -8.86 4.51
C PRO A 502 19.89 -9.99 4.40
N THR A 503 19.72 -11.06 5.19
CA THR A 503 20.59 -12.24 5.12
C THR A 503 20.30 -13.05 3.86
N LYS A 504 19.04 -13.14 3.41
CA LYS A 504 18.67 -13.80 2.16
C LYS A 504 19.25 -13.09 0.94
N ALA A 505 19.22 -11.76 0.93
CA ALA A 505 19.79 -10.95 -0.15
C ALA A 505 21.27 -11.26 -0.41
N LYS A 506 22.04 -11.61 0.64
CA LYS A 506 23.47 -11.99 0.52
C LYS A 506 23.72 -13.28 -0.26
N PHE A 507 22.71 -14.14 -0.43
CA PHE A 507 22.87 -15.39 -1.18
C PHE A 507 22.76 -15.22 -2.70
N ASP A 508 22.34 -14.04 -3.19
CA ASP A 508 22.19 -13.71 -4.62
C ASP A 508 21.56 -14.84 -5.44
N SER A 509 20.39 -15.32 -4.98
CA SER A 509 19.76 -16.53 -5.48
C SER A 509 18.25 -16.42 -5.42
N ASP A 510 17.57 -16.88 -6.48
CA ASP A 510 16.12 -17.02 -6.58
C ASP A 510 15.57 -18.23 -5.80
N LYS A 511 16.45 -19.03 -5.18
CA LYS A 511 16.10 -20.28 -4.49
C LYS A 511 15.73 -20.11 -3.01
N LEU A 512 15.81 -18.88 -2.48
CA LEU A 512 15.43 -18.52 -1.11
C LEU A 512 14.31 -17.47 -1.14
N GLY A 513 13.52 -17.40 -0.07
CA GLY A 513 12.40 -16.47 0.06
C GLY A 513 11.00 -17.08 -0.12
N ALA A 514 10.89 -18.42 -0.07
CA ALA A 514 9.57 -19.08 -0.07
C ALA A 514 8.83 -18.85 1.26
N PHE A 515 9.59 -18.73 2.35
CA PHE A 515 9.12 -18.36 3.68
C PHE A 515 9.98 -17.22 4.22
N GLY A 516 9.52 -16.49 5.22
CA GLY A 516 10.28 -15.40 5.83
C GLY A 516 9.45 -14.53 6.75
N LEU A 517 10.13 -13.85 7.66
CA LEU A 517 9.54 -12.94 8.63
C LEU A 517 9.52 -11.51 8.12
N GLY A 518 8.47 -10.78 8.50
CA GLY A 518 8.38 -9.33 8.31
C GLY A 518 9.14 -8.52 9.37
N VAL A 519 10.27 -9.01 9.88
CA VAL A 519 11.09 -8.20 10.80
C VAL A 519 11.58 -6.98 10.00
N HIS A 520 11.25 -5.78 10.47
CA HIS A 520 11.64 -4.50 9.86
C HIS A 520 11.08 -4.30 8.44
N THR A 521 9.97 -4.96 8.06
CA THR A 521 9.33 -4.71 6.74
C THR A 521 8.72 -3.32 6.63
N GLU A 522 8.35 -2.71 7.75
CA GLU A 522 7.75 -1.37 7.81
C GLU A 522 8.75 -0.32 8.35
N GLU A 523 10.07 -0.55 8.19
CA GLU A 523 11.15 0.32 8.70
C GLU A 523 10.94 1.81 8.37
N ASN A 524 10.38 2.08 7.20
CA ASN A 524 10.14 3.44 6.74
C ASN A 524 9.00 4.14 7.48
N TRP A 525 8.01 3.39 7.94
CA TRP A 525 6.96 3.89 8.82
C TRP A 525 7.49 4.12 10.24
N GLU A 526 8.41 3.28 10.71
CA GLU A 526 9.08 3.44 12.01
C GLU A 526 9.85 4.76 12.07
N ASP A 527 10.62 5.08 11.02
CA ASP A 527 11.31 6.37 10.88
C ASP A 527 10.33 7.56 10.80
N ALA A 528 9.24 7.40 10.03
CA ALA A 528 8.22 8.43 9.86
C ALA A 528 7.47 8.74 11.17
N PHE A 529 7.12 7.71 11.95
CA PHE A 529 6.46 7.89 13.24
C PHE A 529 7.41 8.40 14.32
N SER A 530 8.69 8.05 14.24
CA SER A 530 9.72 8.66 15.10
C SER A 530 9.82 10.16 14.81
N TRP A 531 9.83 10.58 13.54
CA TRP A 531 9.75 12.00 13.17
C TRP A 531 8.48 12.68 13.69
N LEU A 532 7.31 12.03 13.53
CA LEU A 532 6.02 12.58 13.95
C LEU A 532 5.94 12.79 15.46
N LYS A 533 6.49 11.87 16.25
CA LYS A 533 6.57 11.96 17.72
C LYS A 533 7.16 13.29 18.19
N TYR A 534 8.23 13.74 17.53
CA TYR A 534 8.97 14.95 17.90
C TYR A 534 8.31 16.25 17.41
N GLN A 535 7.43 16.20 16.40
CA GLN A 535 6.74 17.41 15.92
C GLN A 535 5.79 18.00 16.97
N GLU A 536 5.24 17.14 17.83
CA GLU A 536 4.21 17.49 18.82
C GLU A 536 4.70 17.13 20.24
N GLU A 537 6.01 17.28 20.48
CA GLU A 537 6.61 17.02 21.80
C GLU A 537 6.05 17.98 22.85
N GLY A 538 5.71 17.45 24.03
CA GLY A 538 5.12 18.23 25.13
C GLY A 538 3.59 18.37 25.09
N ILE A 539 2.93 17.97 24.00
CA ILE A 539 1.46 17.90 23.92
C ILE A 539 0.97 16.56 24.46
N ASN A 540 -0.10 16.58 25.25
CA ASN A 540 -0.74 15.36 25.74
C ASN A 540 -1.22 14.49 24.56
N ASN A 541 -0.95 13.18 24.60
CA ASN A 541 -1.23 12.26 23.50
C ASN A 541 -2.67 12.34 22.95
N THR A 542 -3.66 12.60 23.81
CA THR A 542 -5.08 12.72 23.42
C THR A 542 -5.45 14.07 22.79
N GLU A 543 -4.63 15.09 23.00
CA GLU A 543 -4.82 16.46 22.48
C GLU A 543 -4.03 16.70 21.20
N LYS A 544 -3.06 15.83 20.88
CA LYS A 544 -2.31 15.88 19.63
C LYS A 544 -3.26 15.79 18.42
N PRO A 545 -2.98 16.51 17.33
CA PRO A 545 -3.69 16.30 16.08
C PRO A 545 -3.57 14.85 15.61
N ALA A 546 -4.70 14.30 15.18
CA ALA A 546 -4.77 12.92 14.75
C ALA A 546 -4.13 12.72 13.37
N PHE A 547 -3.67 11.49 13.19
CA PHE A 547 -3.08 10.94 11.99
C PHE A 547 -4.12 10.12 11.22
N LEU A 548 -4.25 10.37 9.93
CA LEU A 548 -5.06 9.59 9.00
C LEU A 548 -4.11 8.85 8.06
N SER A 549 -4.32 7.55 7.89
CA SER A 549 -3.68 6.73 6.88
C SER A 549 -4.55 5.50 6.66
N TRP A 550 -4.11 4.57 5.82
CA TRP A 550 -4.72 3.25 5.76
C TRP A 550 -4.61 2.54 7.12
N TRP A 551 -5.56 1.65 7.39
CA TRP A 551 -5.74 1.03 8.71
C TRP A 551 -4.55 0.16 9.14
N ASP A 552 -3.74 -0.30 8.19
CA ASP A 552 -2.55 -1.14 8.43
C ASP A 552 -1.51 -0.46 9.35
N TYR A 553 -1.52 0.86 9.45
CA TYR A 553 -0.46 1.64 10.13
C TYR A 553 -0.87 2.19 11.51
N GLY A 554 -2.11 1.94 11.95
CA GLY A 554 -2.65 2.55 13.16
C GLY A 554 -1.91 2.15 14.45
N PHE A 555 -1.54 0.88 14.60
CA PHE A 555 -0.82 0.40 15.78
C PHE A 555 0.58 0.98 15.91
N TYR A 556 1.31 1.10 14.80
CA TYR A 556 2.59 1.80 14.76
C TYR A 556 2.43 3.26 15.18
N CYS A 557 1.41 3.96 14.68
CA CYS A 557 1.16 5.36 15.02
C CYS A 557 0.92 5.56 16.53
N VAL A 558 -0.02 4.82 17.12
CA VAL A 558 -0.38 5.01 18.54
C VAL A 558 0.72 4.56 19.50
N GLU A 559 1.62 3.68 19.04
CA GLU A 559 2.74 3.19 19.84
C GLU A 559 4.01 4.01 19.66
N MET A 560 4.41 4.35 18.44
CA MET A 560 5.67 5.04 18.19
C MET A 560 5.51 6.56 18.20
N ALA A 561 4.55 7.10 17.44
CA ALA A 561 4.28 8.55 17.40
C ALA A 561 3.54 9.03 18.66
N LYS A 562 2.78 8.12 19.30
CA LYS A 562 1.84 8.42 20.39
C LYS A 562 0.76 9.44 19.98
N ASN A 563 0.46 9.54 18.68
CA ASN A 563 -0.63 10.35 18.15
C ASN A 563 -1.93 9.52 18.08
N PRO A 564 -3.11 10.16 18.15
CA PRO A 564 -4.35 9.49 17.79
C PRO A 564 -4.37 9.12 16.30
N THR A 565 -4.97 7.98 15.95
CA THR A 565 -5.13 7.53 14.56
C THR A 565 -6.61 7.39 14.19
N VAL A 566 -6.98 7.83 13.00
CA VAL A 566 -8.38 7.75 12.51
C VAL A 566 -8.79 6.31 12.21
N ALA A 567 -7.89 5.53 11.61
CA ALA A 567 -8.08 4.13 11.27
C ALA A 567 -7.00 3.26 11.90
N ASP A 568 -7.33 2.00 12.20
CA ASP A 568 -6.41 1.09 12.87
C ASP A 568 -6.60 -0.39 12.57
N ASN A 569 -5.62 -1.20 13.00
CA ASN A 569 -5.50 -2.63 12.72
C ASN A 569 -6.62 -3.50 13.30
N PHE A 570 -7.51 -2.97 14.14
CA PHE A 570 -8.77 -3.65 14.48
C PHE A 570 -9.86 -3.51 13.42
N GLN A 571 -9.55 -2.91 12.26
CA GLN A 571 -10.45 -2.66 11.13
C GLN A 571 -11.53 -1.63 11.45
N ASP A 572 -11.22 -0.69 12.34
CA ASP A 572 -12.04 0.45 12.67
C ASP A 572 -11.57 1.69 11.89
N GLY A 573 -12.48 2.61 11.57
CA GLY A 573 -12.17 3.84 10.83
C GLY A 573 -11.85 3.65 9.34
N ILE A 574 -12.21 2.50 8.76
CA ILE A 574 -11.98 2.19 7.35
C ILE A 574 -12.76 3.15 6.44
N GLU A 575 -14.01 3.44 6.77
CA GLU A 575 -14.90 4.30 5.98
C GLU A 575 -14.34 5.72 5.80
N PRO A 576 -13.99 6.47 6.87
CA PRO A 576 -13.34 7.77 6.71
C PRO A 576 -12.01 7.68 5.96
N ALA A 577 -11.17 6.69 6.27
CA ALA A 577 -9.88 6.54 5.59
C ALA A 577 -10.06 6.28 4.09
N ALA A 578 -10.90 5.33 3.70
CA ALA A 578 -11.14 4.96 2.30
C ALA A 578 -11.77 6.11 1.51
N ASN A 579 -12.73 6.83 2.09
CA ASN A 579 -13.33 8.02 1.47
C ASN A 579 -12.30 9.15 1.33
N PHE A 580 -11.41 9.34 2.29
CA PHE A 580 -10.33 10.32 2.20
C PHE A 580 -9.30 9.94 1.12
N HIS A 581 -8.82 8.69 1.07
CA HIS A 581 -7.85 8.23 0.06
C HIS A 581 -8.37 8.42 -1.37
N THR A 582 -9.68 8.19 -1.56
CA THR A 582 -10.36 8.26 -2.86
C THR A 582 -10.93 9.65 -3.19
N ALA A 583 -10.84 10.62 -2.27
CA ALA A 583 -11.31 11.98 -2.50
C ALA A 583 -10.57 12.63 -3.67
N GLN A 584 -11.28 13.28 -4.59
CA GLN A 584 -10.69 13.79 -5.85
C GLN A 584 -10.11 15.21 -5.73
N ASN A 585 -10.32 15.87 -4.60
CA ASN A 585 -9.80 17.21 -4.32
C ASN A 585 -9.81 17.52 -2.81
N GLU A 586 -9.18 18.63 -2.41
CA GLU A 586 -9.05 19.03 -1.01
C GLU A 586 -10.37 19.41 -0.35
N LYS A 587 -11.38 19.84 -1.10
CA LYS A 587 -12.72 20.12 -0.53
C LYS A 587 -13.42 18.84 -0.10
N GLU A 588 -13.38 17.80 -0.95
CA GLU A 588 -13.92 16.49 -0.59
C GLU A 588 -13.13 15.89 0.59
N ALA A 589 -11.80 16.05 0.60
CA ALA A 589 -10.96 15.61 1.71
C ALA A 589 -11.32 16.32 3.04
N ALA A 590 -11.46 17.64 3.02
CA ALA A 590 -11.89 18.42 4.19
C ALA A 590 -13.29 18.03 4.67
N ALA A 591 -14.23 17.80 3.73
CA ALA A 591 -15.57 17.32 4.06
C ALA A 591 -15.55 15.98 4.81
N VAL A 592 -14.69 15.03 4.41
CA VAL A 592 -14.50 13.76 5.13
C VAL A 592 -14.00 14.00 6.57
N LEU A 593 -13.07 14.93 6.77
CA LEU A 593 -12.58 15.28 8.12
C LEU A 593 -13.68 15.91 8.98
N ILE A 594 -14.48 16.82 8.41
CA ILE A 594 -15.64 17.44 9.07
C ILE A 594 -16.64 16.38 9.53
N ILE A 595 -17.03 15.47 8.63
CA ILE A 595 -17.95 14.36 8.93
C ILE A 595 -17.38 13.51 10.07
N ARG A 596 -16.09 13.19 10.01
CA ARG A 596 -15.43 12.38 11.04
C ARG A 596 -15.42 13.04 12.42
N LEU A 597 -15.22 14.36 12.50
CA LEU A 597 -15.33 15.09 13.77
C LEU A 597 -16.77 15.11 14.29
N ALA A 598 -17.75 15.22 13.38
CA ALA A 598 -19.17 15.16 13.71
C ALA A 598 -19.59 13.77 14.26
N GLU A 599 -19.11 12.68 13.67
CA GLU A 599 -19.31 11.32 14.23
C GLU A 599 -18.79 11.23 15.68
N GLY A 600 -17.60 11.81 15.91
CA GLY A 600 -17.02 11.93 17.23
C GLY A 600 -17.95 12.63 18.22
N ASP A 601 -18.53 13.76 17.80
CA ASP A 601 -19.46 14.55 18.62
C ASP A 601 -20.72 13.73 18.90
N MET A 602 -21.29 13.08 17.89
CA MET A 602 -22.47 12.22 18.06
C MET A 602 -22.25 11.11 19.08
N LYS A 603 -21.06 10.50 19.11
CA LYS A 603 -20.73 9.46 20.10
C LYS A 603 -20.91 9.94 21.54
N ASN A 604 -20.61 11.21 21.80
CA ASN A 604 -20.69 11.80 23.14
C ASN A 604 -22.09 12.36 23.47
N ASN A 605 -23.03 12.29 22.52
CA ASN A 605 -24.35 12.92 22.58
C ASN A 605 -25.45 11.92 22.16
N ASP A 606 -25.39 10.68 22.65
CA ASP A 606 -26.39 9.62 22.41
C ASP A 606 -26.70 9.34 20.92
N GLY A 607 -25.71 9.48 20.05
CA GLY A 607 -25.85 9.28 18.60
C GLY A 607 -26.51 10.45 17.88
N LYS A 608 -26.54 11.64 18.50
CA LYS A 608 -27.11 12.88 17.94
C LYS A 608 -26.09 13.99 17.93
N LEU A 609 -26.19 14.92 16.98
CA LEU A 609 -25.27 16.05 16.94
C LEU A 609 -25.60 17.03 18.09
N SER A 610 -24.58 17.53 18.76
CA SER A 610 -24.71 18.58 19.77
C SER A 610 -25.22 19.89 19.17
N SER A 611 -25.78 20.76 20.00
CA SER A 611 -26.25 22.07 19.54
C SER A 611 -25.12 22.90 18.92
N GLY A 612 -23.91 22.83 19.48
CA GLY A 612 -22.76 23.56 18.96
C GLY A 612 -22.38 23.13 17.54
N VAL A 613 -22.37 21.82 17.26
CA VAL A 613 -22.10 21.33 15.89
C VAL A 613 -23.22 21.71 14.92
N LYS A 614 -24.49 21.65 15.36
CA LYS A 614 -25.63 22.12 14.54
C LYS A 614 -25.53 23.61 14.21
N ASP A 615 -25.12 24.43 15.17
CA ASP A 615 -24.92 25.87 14.97
C ASP A 615 -23.82 26.16 13.95
N VAL A 616 -22.72 25.40 13.97
CA VAL A 616 -21.65 25.50 12.97
C VAL A 616 -22.16 25.12 11.59
N PHE A 617 -22.88 24.01 11.43
CA PHE A 617 -23.46 23.67 10.12
C PHE A 617 -24.44 24.73 9.63
N ASN A 618 -25.33 25.24 10.49
CA ASN A 618 -26.27 26.29 10.12
C ASN A 618 -25.57 27.59 9.68
N LYS A 619 -24.48 27.97 10.34
CA LYS A 619 -23.68 29.17 10.00
C LYS A 619 -23.19 29.17 8.53
N TYR A 620 -22.79 28.01 8.01
CA TYR A 620 -22.19 27.91 6.68
C TYR A 620 -23.13 27.37 5.60
N LEU A 621 -24.09 26.52 5.96
CA LEU A 621 -24.97 25.83 5.02
C LEU A 621 -26.39 26.40 4.98
N GLY A 622 -26.79 27.18 6.00
CA GLY A 622 -28.15 27.71 6.11
C GLY A 622 -29.19 26.59 6.02
N ASN A 623 -30.08 26.66 5.04
CA ASN A 623 -31.17 25.68 4.85
C ASN A 623 -30.67 24.24 4.60
N GLU A 624 -29.49 24.04 4.02
CA GLU A 624 -28.92 22.70 3.78
C GLU A 624 -28.38 22.05 5.07
N SER A 625 -28.34 22.79 6.19
CA SER A 625 -27.90 22.23 7.49
C SER A 625 -28.84 21.14 8.02
N GLU A 626 -30.15 21.24 7.76
CA GLU A 626 -31.13 20.21 8.15
C GLU A 626 -30.86 18.89 7.44
N ASP A 627 -30.49 18.96 6.15
CA ASP A 627 -30.14 17.79 5.35
C ASP A 627 -28.85 17.13 5.86
N ILE A 628 -27.80 17.92 6.17
CA ILE A 628 -26.58 17.36 6.77
C ILE A 628 -26.86 16.68 8.11
N VAL A 629 -27.66 17.31 8.98
CA VAL A 629 -28.03 16.69 10.26
C VAL A 629 -28.79 15.39 10.02
N LYS A 630 -29.70 15.36 9.05
CA LYS A 630 -30.45 14.14 8.71
C LYS A 630 -29.54 13.05 8.15
N ILE A 631 -28.62 13.37 7.23
CA ILE A 631 -27.66 12.43 6.65
C ILE A 631 -26.77 11.83 7.73
N LEU A 632 -26.27 12.64 8.67
CA LEU A 632 -25.37 12.17 9.74
C LEU A 632 -26.11 11.34 10.79
N GLU A 633 -27.29 11.77 11.22
CA GLU A 633 -28.03 11.10 12.31
C GLU A 633 -28.91 9.92 11.86
N ASP A 634 -29.30 9.86 10.58
CA ASP A 634 -30.12 8.79 9.98
C ASP A 634 -29.87 8.70 8.46
N PRO A 635 -28.71 8.14 8.04
CA PRO A 635 -28.31 8.10 6.64
C PRO A 635 -29.33 7.35 5.77
N THR A 636 -29.89 6.24 6.28
CA THR A 636 -30.84 5.40 5.54
C THR A 636 -32.20 6.05 5.33
N GLY A 637 -32.59 6.98 6.21
CA GLY A 637 -33.86 7.70 6.15
C GLY A 637 -33.81 9.01 5.38
N TYR A 638 -32.66 9.40 4.82
CA TYR A 638 -32.53 10.61 3.99
C TYR A 638 -33.14 10.39 2.60
N ALA A 639 -33.95 11.34 2.11
CA ALA A 639 -34.75 11.15 0.90
C ALA A 639 -33.93 10.91 -0.38
N ASN A 640 -32.73 11.49 -0.47
CA ASN A 640 -31.81 11.34 -1.59
C ASN A 640 -30.59 10.48 -1.22
N THR A 641 -30.78 9.50 -0.33
CA THR A 641 -29.67 8.66 0.13
C THR A 641 -29.13 7.76 -0.97
N SER A 642 -27.81 7.59 -0.98
CA SER A 642 -27.12 6.56 -1.76
C SER A 642 -27.20 5.16 -1.13
N TYR A 643 -27.72 5.03 0.10
CA TYR A 643 -27.84 3.74 0.77
C TYR A 643 -28.60 2.71 -0.08
N GLY A 644 -27.99 1.53 -0.25
CA GLY A 644 -28.60 0.46 -1.03
C GLY A 644 -28.52 0.64 -2.54
N GLU A 645 -27.83 1.67 -3.07
CA GLU A 645 -27.53 1.76 -4.50
C GLU A 645 -26.53 0.66 -4.92
N VAL A 646 -26.69 0.14 -6.13
CA VAL A 646 -25.80 -0.88 -6.69
C VAL A 646 -24.49 -0.23 -7.13
N ILE A 647 -23.36 -0.71 -6.60
CA ILE A 647 -22.04 -0.17 -6.92
C ILE A 647 -21.61 -0.64 -8.31
N GLY A 648 -21.18 0.29 -9.18
CA GLY A 648 -20.70 -0.03 -10.53
C GLY A 648 -21.78 -0.62 -11.45
N ALA A 649 -23.05 -0.27 -11.24
CA ALA A 649 -24.18 -0.77 -12.03
C ALA A 649 -23.98 -0.57 -13.54
N GLU A 650 -23.42 0.57 -13.95
CA GLU A 650 -23.11 0.88 -15.35
C GLU A 650 -22.07 -0.06 -15.98
N TYR A 651 -21.23 -0.69 -15.16
CA TYR A 651 -20.22 -1.68 -15.56
C TYR A 651 -20.69 -3.12 -15.34
N GLY A 652 -21.98 -3.32 -15.04
CA GLY A 652 -22.59 -4.64 -14.84
C GLY A 652 -22.53 -5.18 -13.40
N GLY A 653 -22.19 -4.34 -12.41
CA GLY A 653 -22.27 -4.67 -10.98
C GLY A 653 -23.71 -4.96 -10.53
N LYS A 654 -23.88 -5.90 -9.59
CA LYS A 654 -25.18 -6.40 -9.08
C LYS A 654 -25.14 -6.83 -7.62
N LYS A 655 -23.99 -7.25 -7.10
CA LYS A 655 -23.84 -7.92 -5.82
C LYS A 655 -23.63 -6.92 -4.68
N TYR A 656 -22.72 -5.97 -4.87
CA TYR A 656 -22.35 -5.04 -3.81
C TYR A 656 -23.18 -3.75 -3.90
N HIS A 657 -23.66 -3.31 -2.74
CA HIS A 657 -24.47 -2.12 -2.58
C HIS A 657 -23.81 -1.17 -1.57
N VAL A 658 -24.11 0.12 -1.68
CA VAL A 658 -23.61 1.14 -0.75
C VAL A 658 -24.14 0.87 0.67
N ARG A 659 -23.24 0.77 1.64
CA ARG A 659 -23.54 0.55 3.06
C ARG A 659 -23.88 1.85 3.76
N GLU A 660 -24.60 1.75 4.88
CA GLU A 660 -25.07 2.89 5.69
C GLU A 660 -23.96 3.91 6.01
N ASP A 661 -22.84 3.43 6.57
CA ASP A 661 -21.72 4.29 6.94
C ASP A 661 -21.12 5.02 5.73
N ASN A 662 -20.98 4.36 4.57
CA ASN A 662 -20.49 5.01 3.36
C ASN A 662 -21.51 5.93 2.72
N ALA A 663 -22.81 5.62 2.80
CA ALA A 663 -23.86 6.49 2.30
C ALA A 663 -23.81 7.86 3.00
N MET A 664 -23.57 7.86 4.32
CA MET A 664 -23.32 9.09 5.08
C MET A 664 -22.20 9.94 4.46
N TYR A 665 -21.03 9.33 4.18
CA TYR A 665 -19.91 10.04 3.56
C TYR A 665 -20.24 10.50 2.13
N HIS A 666 -20.86 9.64 1.31
CA HIS A 666 -21.21 9.97 -0.08
C HIS A 666 -22.20 11.11 -0.17
N ASP A 667 -23.21 11.14 0.71
CA ASP A 667 -24.29 12.10 0.64
C ASP A 667 -23.91 13.43 1.32
N ALA A 668 -23.22 13.39 2.47
CA ALA A 668 -22.76 14.60 3.14
C ALA A 668 -21.67 15.34 2.34
N THR A 669 -20.76 14.62 1.67
CA THR A 669 -19.74 15.26 0.83
C THR A 669 -20.32 15.97 -0.38
N LYS A 670 -21.42 15.47 -0.98
CA LYS A 670 -22.13 16.17 -2.08
C LYS A 670 -22.60 17.57 -1.68
N ILE A 671 -23.09 17.73 -0.45
CA ILE A 671 -23.53 19.01 0.10
C ILE A 671 -22.33 19.86 0.52
N LEU A 672 -21.41 19.33 1.33
CA LEU A 672 -20.28 20.10 1.86
C LEU A 672 -19.37 20.66 0.77
N THR A 673 -19.23 19.95 -0.35
CA THR A 673 -18.36 20.38 -1.46
C THR A 673 -18.97 21.48 -2.35
N THR A 674 -20.24 21.87 -2.15
CA THR A 674 -20.85 23.06 -2.78
C THR A 674 -20.22 24.35 -2.27
N LEU A 675 -19.69 24.33 -1.04
CA LEU A 675 -18.97 25.45 -0.46
C LEU A 675 -17.72 25.78 -1.28
N ASN A 676 -17.39 27.08 -1.30
CA ASN A 676 -16.08 27.52 -1.77
C ASN A 676 -15.00 27.11 -0.75
N ASP A 677 -13.76 27.15 -1.21
CA ASP A 677 -12.58 26.76 -0.46
C ASP A 677 -12.42 27.47 0.90
N GLU A 678 -12.71 28.77 0.94
CA GLU A 678 -12.61 29.56 2.17
C GLU A 678 -13.69 29.18 3.20
N ASN A 679 -14.93 28.97 2.76
CA ASN A 679 -16.04 28.59 3.64
C ASN A 679 -15.88 27.17 4.19
N ILE A 680 -15.45 26.20 3.39
CA ILE A 680 -15.22 24.83 3.90
C ILE A 680 -14.02 24.78 4.84
N THR A 681 -12.98 25.60 4.60
CA THR A 681 -11.84 25.75 5.51
C THR A 681 -12.29 26.30 6.87
N TRP A 682 -13.11 27.35 6.88
CA TRP A 682 -13.65 27.91 8.12
C TRP A 682 -14.67 26.99 8.81
N LEU A 683 -15.45 26.24 8.04
CA LEU A 683 -16.32 25.21 8.60
C LEU A 683 -15.47 24.17 9.34
N TYR A 684 -14.39 23.68 8.74
CA TYR A 684 -13.50 22.74 9.41
C TYR A 684 -12.77 23.36 10.61
N HIS A 685 -12.36 24.62 10.55
CA HIS A 685 -11.82 25.38 11.69
C HIS A 685 -12.79 25.39 12.88
N ASP A 686 -14.02 25.86 12.64
CA ASP A 686 -15.04 25.98 13.68
C ASP A 686 -15.47 24.61 14.22
N MET A 687 -15.47 23.57 13.37
CA MET A 687 -15.70 22.19 13.79
C MET A 687 -14.62 21.69 14.75
N GLN A 688 -13.35 22.01 14.50
CA GLN A 688 -12.27 21.66 15.42
C GLN A 688 -12.43 22.38 16.76
N ASP A 689 -12.81 23.65 16.75
CA ASP A 689 -13.00 24.47 17.95
C ASP A 689 -14.17 23.99 18.80
N VAL A 690 -15.32 23.74 18.19
CA VAL A 690 -16.53 23.32 18.92
C VAL A 690 -16.41 21.90 19.46
N THR A 691 -15.68 21.02 18.77
CA THR A 691 -15.50 19.62 19.20
C THR A 691 -14.26 19.39 20.05
N GLY A 692 -13.32 20.34 20.08
CA GLY A 692 -12.01 20.19 20.72
C GLY A 692 -11.13 19.10 20.08
N ARG A 693 -11.37 18.75 18.82
CA ARG A 693 -10.74 17.63 18.12
C ARG A 693 -10.13 18.08 16.80
N SER A 694 -9.06 17.42 16.36
CA SER A 694 -8.33 17.83 15.17
C SER A 694 -7.70 16.65 14.45
N ILE A 695 -7.85 16.58 13.12
CA ILE A 695 -7.16 15.63 12.24
C ILE A 695 -6.30 16.46 11.28
N ARG A 696 -4.98 16.31 11.33
CA ARG A 696 -4.07 17.16 10.54
C ARG A 696 -3.00 16.41 9.79
N TYR A 697 -2.62 15.22 10.21
CA TYR A 697 -1.57 14.46 9.53
C TYR A 697 -2.20 13.42 8.59
N TYR A 698 -1.70 13.32 7.37
CA TYR A 698 -2.08 12.32 6.38
C TYR A 698 -0.85 11.59 5.86
N GLY A 699 -0.74 10.29 6.14
CA GLY A 699 0.34 9.44 5.68
C GLY A 699 -0.05 8.59 4.48
N VAL A 700 0.87 8.40 3.54
CA VAL A 700 0.72 7.53 2.37
C VAL A 700 2.00 6.75 2.12
N GLU A 701 1.85 5.45 1.89
CA GLU A 701 2.93 4.57 1.42
C GLU A 701 2.84 4.32 -0.09
N GLY A 702 3.97 4.08 -0.75
CA GLY A 702 3.98 3.60 -2.13
C GLY A 702 3.17 2.31 -2.37
N TYR A 703 2.92 1.49 -1.34
CA TYR A 703 2.01 0.34 -1.40
C TYR A 703 0.56 0.76 -1.68
N ASP A 704 0.13 1.89 -1.15
CA ASP A 704 -1.25 2.36 -1.25
C ASP A 704 -1.66 2.59 -2.71
N ILE A 705 -0.70 2.96 -3.57
CA ILE A 705 -0.88 3.08 -5.01
C ILE A 705 -1.18 1.73 -5.67
N ASN A 706 -0.60 0.63 -5.16
CA ASN A 706 -0.83 -0.72 -5.64
C ASN A 706 -2.20 -1.27 -5.25
N ILE A 707 -2.68 -0.93 -4.04
CA ILE A 707 -3.95 -1.43 -3.48
C ILE A 707 -5.11 -0.46 -3.62
N PHE A 708 -4.99 0.58 -4.46
CA PHE A 708 -6.02 1.62 -4.59
C PHE A 708 -7.44 1.07 -4.84
N ASN A 709 -7.58 -0.04 -5.57
CA ASN A 709 -8.88 -0.68 -5.79
C ASN A 709 -9.55 -1.18 -4.49
N VAL A 710 -8.75 -1.53 -3.47
CA VAL A 710 -9.23 -1.86 -2.12
C VAL A 710 -9.90 -0.66 -1.48
N PHE A 711 -9.30 0.54 -1.58
CA PHE A 711 -9.89 1.77 -1.04
C PHE A 711 -11.22 2.07 -1.72
N THR A 712 -11.29 1.99 -3.05
CA THR A 712 -12.54 2.22 -3.78
C THR A 712 -13.61 1.17 -3.42
N PHE A 713 -13.20 -0.07 -3.18
CA PHE A 713 -14.12 -1.13 -2.78
C PHE A 713 -14.69 -0.90 -1.38
N LEU A 714 -13.85 -0.53 -0.42
CA LEU A 714 -14.26 -0.31 0.97
C LEU A 714 -14.89 1.07 1.23
N ALA A 715 -14.67 2.04 0.34
CA ALA A 715 -15.43 3.28 0.27
C ALA A 715 -16.78 3.12 -0.45
N ASP A 716 -17.10 1.92 -0.96
CA ASP A 716 -18.29 1.64 -1.78
C ASP A 716 -18.38 2.48 -3.08
N LYS A 717 -17.24 2.93 -3.62
CA LYS A 717 -17.12 3.71 -4.87
C LYS A 717 -16.71 2.87 -6.09
N GLY A 718 -16.21 1.65 -5.90
CA GLY A 718 -15.72 0.79 -6.98
C GLY A 718 -15.82 -0.70 -6.66
N VAL A 719 -15.74 -1.56 -7.67
CA VAL A 719 -15.84 -3.03 -7.55
C VAL A 719 -14.84 -3.78 -8.46
N PHE A 720 -13.88 -3.09 -9.05
CA PHE A 720 -12.83 -3.68 -9.88
C PHE A 720 -12.02 -4.73 -9.13
N GLY A 721 -11.97 -5.95 -9.70
CA GLY A 721 -11.27 -7.10 -9.12
C GLY A 721 -12.08 -7.89 -8.09
N TYR A 722 -13.26 -7.42 -7.70
CA TYR A 722 -14.16 -8.10 -6.76
C TYR A 722 -15.46 -8.59 -7.41
N GLU A 723 -15.98 -7.83 -8.38
CA GLU A 723 -17.19 -8.18 -9.13
C GLU A 723 -17.04 -7.97 -10.63
N THR A 724 -16.48 -6.83 -11.04
CA THR A 724 -16.33 -6.45 -12.44
C THR A 724 -14.85 -6.35 -12.82
N SER A 725 -14.61 -6.26 -14.14
CA SER A 725 -13.29 -5.98 -14.72
C SER A 725 -13.13 -4.53 -15.18
N GLU A 726 -14.11 -3.69 -14.90
CA GLU A 726 -14.12 -2.26 -15.15
C GLU A 726 -14.97 -1.55 -14.08
N ASP A 727 -14.50 -0.40 -13.62
CA ASP A 727 -15.26 0.56 -12.82
C ASP A 727 -14.81 2.00 -13.13
N ASP A 728 -15.23 3.01 -12.35
CA ASP A 728 -14.87 4.42 -12.55
C ASP A 728 -13.38 4.73 -12.46
N TYR A 729 -12.62 3.81 -11.87
CA TYR A 729 -11.20 3.99 -11.59
C TYR A 729 -10.33 3.13 -12.50
N PHE A 730 -10.80 1.94 -12.89
CA PHE A 730 -9.98 0.94 -13.57
C PHE A 730 -10.68 0.27 -14.75
N LYS A 731 -9.87 -0.23 -15.69
CA LYS A 731 -10.31 -1.15 -16.75
C LYS A 731 -9.24 -2.20 -17.04
N LEU A 732 -9.60 -3.47 -17.04
CA LEU A 732 -8.69 -4.56 -17.39
C LEU A 732 -8.75 -4.83 -18.90
N TRP A 733 -7.58 -4.84 -19.53
CA TRP A 733 -7.38 -5.33 -20.90
C TRP A 733 -6.45 -6.54 -20.89
N TYR A 734 -6.63 -7.46 -21.82
CA TYR A 734 -5.65 -8.45 -22.21
C TYR A 734 -5.02 -8.01 -23.52
N VAL A 735 -3.71 -7.82 -23.54
CA VAL A 735 -2.97 -7.34 -24.71
C VAL A 735 -2.20 -8.50 -25.32
N SER A 736 -2.42 -8.74 -26.60
CA SER A 736 -1.68 -9.74 -27.37
C SER A 736 -0.26 -9.27 -27.70
N GLN A 737 0.58 -10.18 -28.16
CA GLN A 737 1.93 -9.84 -28.66
C GLN A 737 1.91 -8.81 -29.81
N SER A 738 0.81 -8.74 -30.58
CA SER A 738 0.62 -7.76 -31.65
C SER A 738 0.20 -6.37 -31.17
N GLY A 739 -0.06 -6.21 -29.86
CA GLY A 739 -0.57 -4.97 -29.26
C GLY A 739 -2.09 -4.81 -29.30
N GLN A 740 -2.83 -5.74 -29.93
CA GLN A 740 -4.30 -5.73 -29.91
C GLN A 740 -4.84 -6.02 -28.50
N LYS A 741 -5.85 -5.26 -28.09
CA LYS A 741 -6.48 -5.34 -26.76
C LYS A 741 -7.80 -6.09 -26.82
N TYR A 742 -8.04 -6.91 -25.79
CA TYR A 742 -9.24 -7.73 -25.62
C TYR A 742 -9.78 -7.57 -24.20
N THR A 743 -11.09 -7.51 -24.04
CA THR A 743 -11.76 -7.54 -22.75
C THR A 743 -11.71 -8.95 -22.15
N PRO A 744 -11.85 -9.10 -20.82
CA PRO A 744 -11.90 -10.42 -20.19
C PRO A 744 -13.03 -11.32 -20.72
N ASP A 745 -14.18 -10.76 -21.07
CA ASP A 745 -15.30 -11.50 -21.66
C ASP A 745 -14.99 -11.98 -23.08
N GLU A 746 -14.34 -11.15 -23.90
CA GLU A 746 -13.85 -11.59 -25.21
C GLU A 746 -12.85 -12.75 -25.07
N VAL A 747 -11.88 -12.64 -24.15
CA VAL A 747 -10.89 -13.70 -23.91
C VAL A 747 -11.52 -14.99 -23.39
N LYS A 748 -12.55 -14.88 -22.54
CA LYS A 748 -13.29 -16.03 -22.00
C LYS A 748 -14.11 -16.72 -23.08
N ASN A 749 -14.66 -15.96 -24.03
CA ASN A 749 -15.48 -16.48 -25.12
C ASN A 749 -14.68 -16.94 -26.35
N MET A 750 -13.37 -16.67 -26.41
CA MET A 750 -12.48 -17.17 -27.46
C MET A 750 -12.46 -18.70 -27.53
N THR A 751 -12.57 -19.23 -28.74
CA THR A 751 -12.32 -20.63 -29.06
C THR A 751 -10.83 -20.97 -28.90
N ALA A 752 -10.52 -22.28 -28.80
CA ALA A 752 -9.13 -22.73 -28.72
C ALA A 752 -8.28 -22.32 -29.95
N GLN A 753 -8.89 -22.25 -31.13
CA GLN A 753 -8.22 -21.82 -32.36
C GLN A 753 -7.92 -20.32 -32.34
N GLU A 754 -8.88 -19.48 -31.95
CA GLU A 754 -8.67 -18.03 -31.81
C GLU A 754 -7.59 -17.73 -30.78
N ARG A 755 -7.60 -18.42 -29.63
CA ARG A 755 -6.56 -18.24 -28.61
C ARG A 755 -5.17 -18.65 -29.10
N GLN A 756 -5.07 -19.63 -29.99
CA GLN A 756 -3.80 -20.03 -30.61
C GLN A 756 -3.29 -18.97 -31.59
N ILE A 757 -4.18 -18.28 -32.32
CA ILE A 757 -3.84 -17.19 -33.26
C ILE A 757 -3.42 -15.93 -32.50
N VAL A 758 -4.18 -15.55 -31.47
CA VAL A 758 -3.92 -14.37 -30.65
C VAL A 758 -2.61 -14.51 -29.85
N GLY A 759 -2.22 -15.75 -29.53
CA GLY A 759 -0.98 -16.05 -28.84
C GLY A 759 -1.02 -15.67 -27.37
N GLN A 760 0.15 -15.30 -26.81
CA GLN A 760 0.25 -14.92 -25.41
C GLN A 760 -0.49 -13.61 -25.14
N LEU A 761 -1.36 -13.64 -24.13
CA LEU A 761 -2.10 -12.48 -23.63
C LEU A 761 -1.53 -12.02 -22.30
N THR A 762 -1.18 -10.74 -22.22
CA THR A 762 -0.67 -10.11 -21.00
C THR A 762 -1.76 -9.22 -20.40
N PRO A 763 -2.15 -9.39 -19.13
CA PRO A 763 -3.12 -8.49 -18.49
C PRO A 763 -2.51 -7.10 -18.29
N GLN A 764 -3.27 -6.07 -18.64
CA GLN A 764 -2.93 -4.67 -18.46
C GLN A 764 -4.11 -3.93 -17.82
N THR A 765 -3.91 -3.44 -16.60
CA THR A 765 -4.88 -2.58 -15.91
C THR A 765 -4.65 -1.12 -16.30
N VAL A 766 -5.63 -0.50 -16.94
CA VAL A 766 -5.64 0.91 -17.30
C VAL A 766 -6.36 1.69 -16.20
N ARG A 767 -5.73 2.79 -15.74
CA ARG A 767 -6.29 3.68 -14.72
C ARG A 767 -6.97 4.90 -15.35
N LYS A 768 -8.14 5.26 -14.81
CA LYS A 768 -9.00 6.37 -15.28
C LYS A 768 -8.68 7.66 -14.50
N ALA A 769 -9.25 8.79 -14.91
CA ALA A 769 -8.96 10.11 -14.34
C ALA A 769 -9.15 10.20 -12.80
N PRO A 770 -10.20 9.62 -12.20
CA PRO A 770 -10.40 9.67 -10.75
C PRO A 770 -9.24 9.08 -9.92
N PHE A 771 -8.51 8.10 -10.46
CA PHE A 771 -7.31 7.56 -9.80
C PHE A 771 -6.22 8.63 -9.64
N TYR A 772 -5.90 9.38 -10.70
CA TYR A 772 -4.85 10.41 -10.67
C TYR A 772 -5.26 11.67 -9.89
N ASN A 773 -6.57 11.94 -9.82
CA ASN A 773 -7.11 13.07 -9.05
C ASN A 773 -7.18 12.78 -7.55
N SER A 774 -7.08 11.51 -7.15
CA SER A 774 -7.26 11.09 -5.76
C SER A 774 -6.24 11.70 -4.80
N MET A 775 -6.64 11.91 -3.54
CA MET A 775 -5.74 12.43 -2.50
C MET A 775 -4.54 11.52 -2.26
N VAL A 776 -4.66 10.20 -2.39
CA VAL A 776 -3.51 9.31 -2.24
C VAL A 776 -2.47 9.55 -3.34
N TYR A 777 -2.91 9.72 -4.60
CA TYR A 777 -2.01 9.99 -5.73
C TYR A 777 -1.38 11.39 -5.64
N ARG A 778 -2.21 12.41 -5.36
CA ARG A 778 -1.77 13.81 -5.27
C ARG A 778 -0.86 14.08 -4.07
N THR A 779 -1.09 13.40 -2.95
CA THR A 779 -0.23 13.50 -1.77
C THR A 779 1.10 12.81 -2.02
N TYR A 780 1.10 11.58 -2.53
CA TYR A 780 2.32 10.78 -2.67
C TYR A 780 3.15 11.15 -3.91
N LEU A 781 2.61 10.99 -5.12
CA LEU A 781 3.34 11.30 -6.37
C LEU A 781 3.27 12.79 -6.74
N GLY A 782 2.09 13.38 -6.52
CA GLY A 782 1.76 14.72 -6.98
C GLY A 782 1.49 14.80 -8.48
N ASN A 783 0.83 15.88 -8.89
CA ASN A 783 0.44 16.11 -10.29
C ASN A 783 1.64 16.35 -11.25
N SER A 784 2.86 16.43 -10.72
CA SER A 784 4.08 16.49 -11.55
C SER A 784 4.32 15.18 -12.31
N VAL A 785 3.82 14.06 -11.78
CA VAL A 785 3.78 12.78 -12.48
C VAL A 785 2.46 12.69 -13.24
N SER A 786 2.49 12.99 -14.53
CA SER A 786 1.29 12.92 -15.37
C SER A 786 0.86 11.48 -15.64
N LYS A 787 -0.41 11.28 -16.01
CA LYS A 787 -0.93 9.99 -16.49
C LYS A 787 -0.02 9.35 -17.55
N GLN A 788 0.45 10.14 -18.51
CA GLN A 788 1.31 9.63 -19.59
C GLN A 788 2.65 9.10 -19.06
N LEU A 789 3.23 9.77 -18.07
CA LEU A 789 4.48 9.34 -17.44
C LEU A 789 4.29 8.10 -16.60
N PHE A 790 3.21 8.05 -15.80
CA PHE A 790 2.91 6.93 -14.93
C PHE A 790 2.56 5.65 -15.71
N GLU A 791 1.76 5.74 -16.77
CA GLU A 791 1.39 4.56 -17.57
C GLU A 791 2.56 4.04 -18.43
N ASN A 792 3.53 4.89 -18.78
CA ASN A 792 4.79 4.50 -19.45
C ASN A 792 5.90 4.08 -18.48
N GLN A 793 5.56 3.78 -17.22
CA GLN A 793 6.49 3.43 -16.15
C GLN A 793 7.50 2.33 -16.51
N THR A 794 7.23 1.38 -17.41
CA THR A 794 8.24 0.40 -17.84
C THR A 794 9.50 1.03 -18.45
N GLN A 795 9.38 2.21 -19.07
CA GLN A 795 10.52 2.96 -19.64
C GLN A 795 11.17 3.91 -18.63
N TYR A 796 10.39 4.41 -17.66
CA TYR A 796 10.82 5.45 -16.71
C TYR A 796 10.85 4.99 -15.24
N ARG A 797 10.76 3.68 -15.00
CA ARG A 797 10.58 3.09 -13.66
C ARG A 797 11.63 3.58 -12.68
N GLN A 798 12.87 3.65 -13.15
CA GLN A 798 14.03 4.10 -12.39
C GLN A 798 14.16 5.63 -12.26
N TYR A 799 13.27 6.43 -12.85
CA TYR A 799 13.32 7.89 -12.81
C TYR A 799 12.06 8.52 -12.19
N LEU A 800 11.03 7.72 -11.88
CA LEU A 800 9.77 8.20 -11.33
C LEU A 800 9.97 9.06 -10.07
N TYR A 801 10.89 8.63 -9.19
CA TYR A 801 11.26 9.35 -7.98
C TYR A 801 11.80 10.77 -8.26
N MET A 802 12.56 10.97 -9.34
CA MET A 802 13.12 12.28 -9.70
C MET A 802 12.03 13.27 -10.12
N MET A 803 10.93 12.76 -10.67
CA MET A 803 9.80 13.54 -11.19
C MET A 803 8.74 13.83 -10.12
N MET A 804 8.70 13.01 -9.06
CA MET A 804 7.77 13.13 -7.94
C MET A 804 7.89 14.49 -7.23
N ARG A 805 6.76 15.16 -7.03
CA ARG A 805 6.64 16.39 -6.22
C ARG A 805 5.39 16.22 -5.34
N PRO A 806 5.54 15.57 -4.17
CA PRO A 806 4.43 15.29 -3.27
C PRO A 806 3.64 16.55 -2.96
N THR A 807 2.32 16.48 -2.93
CA THR A 807 1.43 17.62 -2.59
C THR A 807 1.53 18.86 -3.49
N ILE A 808 2.19 18.78 -4.65
CA ILE A 808 2.26 19.92 -5.57
C ILE A 808 0.86 20.37 -5.99
N ASN A 809 0.62 21.69 -5.90
CA ASN A 809 -0.66 22.35 -6.14
C ASN A 809 -1.80 21.90 -5.20
N LEU A 810 -1.49 21.29 -4.06
CA LEU A 810 -2.40 21.23 -2.91
C LEU A 810 -2.17 22.49 -2.06
N ARG A 811 -3.25 23.18 -1.71
CA ARG A 811 -3.22 24.47 -1.01
C ARG A 811 -3.19 24.29 0.50
N HIS A 812 -3.83 23.23 1.00
CA HIS A 812 -4.02 22.95 2.42
C HIS A 812 -3.17 21.78 2.91
N PHE A 813 -2.97 20.75 2.09
CA PHE A 813 -2.10 19.63 2.44
C PHE A 813 -0.67 19.85 1.92
N VAL A 814 0.29 19.78 2.84
CA VAL A 814 1.69 20.09 2.55
C VAL A 814 2.58 18.97 3.06
N ALA A 815 3.41 18.40 2.19
CA ALA A 815 4.38 17.38 2.58
C ALA A 815 5.38 17.95 3.60
N GLU A 816 5.40 17.38 4.81
CA GLU A 816 6.34 17.73 5.88
C GLU A 816 7.42 16.68 6.06
N TYR A 817 7.11 15.43 5.71
CA TYR A 817 8.03 14.31 5.76
C TYR A 817 7.97 13.50 4.48
N VAL A 818 9.15 13.14 3.97
CA VAL A 818 9.34 12.19 2.88
C VAL A 818 10.44 11.24 3.34
N SER A 819 10.20 9.93 3.30
CA SER A 819 11.20 8.95 3.76
C SER A 819 12.55 9.20 3.09
N PRO A 820 13.64 9.18 3.87
CA PRO A 820 14.97 9.46 3.34
C PRO A 820 15.39 8.38 2.32
N MET A 821 16.07 8.82 1.27
CA MET A 821 16.71 7.98 0.26
C MET A 821 18.13 8.49 0.01
N ASP A 822 19.10 7.59 -0.11
CA ASP A 822 20.48 7.93 -0.49
C ASP A 822 21.05 6.91 -1.50
N GLU A 823 22.25 7.16 -2.03
CA GLU A 823 22.91 6.32 -3.04
C GLU A 823 23.20 4.89 -2.55
N ASN A 824 23.21 4.64 -1.23
CA ASN A 824 23.44 3.35 -0.58
C ASN A 824 22.15 2.70 -0.04
N LYS A 825 21.10 3.48 0.26
CA LYS A 825 19.75 3.09 0.66
C LYS A 825 18.81 3.18 -0.55
N SER A 826 18.95 2.25 -1.49
CA SER A 826 17.93 2.03 -2.52
C SER A 826 16.70 1.41 -1.87
N LEU A 827 15.55 2.08 -1.92
CA LEU A 827 14.29 1.53 -1.41
C LEU A 827 13.75 0.49 -2.39
N TYR A 828 14.16 -0.77 -2.20
CA TYR A 828 13.47 -1.91 -2.78
C TYR A 828 12.24 -2.23 -1.94
N PHE A 829 11.13 -1.57 -2.23
CA PHE A 829 9.85 -1.89 -1.60
C PHE A 829 9.08 -2.89 -2.47
N ALA A 830 9.29 -4.19 -2.23
CA ALA A 830 8.74 -5.28 -3.06
C ALA A 830 7.22 -5.22 -3.24
N ARG A 831 6.49 -4.67 -2.25
CA ARG A 831 5.02 -4.58 -2.25
C ARG A 831 4.49 -3.43 -3.12
N GLY A 832 5.22 -2.32 -3.26
CA GLY A 832 4.84 -1.12 -4.04
C GLY A 832 5.42 -1.12 -5.44
N SER A 833 5.15 -2.18 -6.20
CA SER A 833 5.77 -2.40 -7.51
C SER A 833 5.50 -1.29 -8.55
N LEU A 834 4.44 -0.50 -8.40
CA LEU A 834 4.11 0.65 -9.26
C LEU A 834 4.93 1.90 -8.93
N CYS A 835 5.49 1.97 -7.72
CA CYS A 835 6.27 3.09 -7.21
C CYS A 835 7.71 2.66 -6.92
N PHE A 836 8.22 1.75 -7.76
CA PHE A 836 9.56 1.21 -7.62
C PHE A 836 10.62 2.32 -7.64
N GLY A 837 11.48 2.36 -6.63
CA GLY A 837 12.51 3.38 -6.47
C GLY A 837 12.00 4.73 -5.97
N CYS A 838 10.72 4.88 -5.60
CA CYS A 838 10.21 6.06 -4.90
C CYS A 838 10.45 5.96 -3.37
N PRO A 839 10.43 7.10 -2.65
CA PRO A 839 10.40 7.13 -1.18
C PRO A 839 9.27 6.27 -0.63
N ALA A 840 9.48 5.57 0.47
CA ALA A 840 8.49 4.64 0.99
C ALA A 840 7.24 5.36 1.53
N VAL A 841 7.43 6.36 2.41
CA VAL A 841 6.34 7.08 3.08
C VAL A 841 6.41 8.59 2.77
N VAL A 842 5.25 9.20 2.57
CA VAL A 842 5.06 10.66 2.59
C VAL A 842 4.04 10.99 3.68
N ILE A 843 4.36 11.95 4.55
CA ILE A 843 3.38 12.53 5.48
C ILE A 843 3.13 13.98 5.10
N ALA A 844 1.88 14.29 4.78
CA ALA A 844 1.38 15.63 4.60
C ALA A 844 0.70 16.14 5.88
N LYS A 845 0.84 17.44 6.17
CA LYS A 845 0.11 18.13 7.24
C LYS A 845 -0.90 19.10 6.63
N TYR A 846 -2.10 19.15 7.20
CA TYR A 846 -3.17 20.08 6.85
C TYR A 846 -2.95 21.43 7.54
N TYR A 847 -3.07 22.49 6.75
CA TYR A 847 -3.11 23.88 7.18
C TYR A 847 -4.29 24.61 6.53
N GLU A 848 -4.96 25.45 7.31
CA GLU A 848 -5.98 26.36 6.78
C GLU A 848 -5.37 27.50 5.94
N GLY A 849 -4.09 27.76 6.20
CA GLY A 849 -3.23 28.68 5.49
C GLY A 849 -3.32 30.11 6.02
N ALA A 850 -2.16 30.68 6.36
CA ALA A 850 -2.02 32.09 6.70
C ALA A 850 -2.23 32.94 5.43
N LYS A 851 -3.01 34.02 5.52
CA LYS A 851 -3.30 34.89 4.38
C LYS A 851 -2.18 35.89 4.18
N ILE A 852 -1.56 35.88 3.01
CA ILE A 852 -0.55 36.85 2.60
C ILE A 852 -1.09 37.66 1.44
N SER A 853 -1.10 38.97 1.58
CA SER A 853 -1.55 39.92 0.57
C SER A 853 -0.49 40.97 0.25
N GLY A 854 -0.67 41.65 -0.87
CA GLY A 854 0.14 42.80 -1.24
C GLY A 854 -0.25 43.35 -2.61
N VAL A 855 0.49 44.36 -3.06
CA VAL A 855 0.29 45.00 -4.37
C VAL A 855 1.61 45.00 -5.13
N ILE A 856 1.61 44.49 -6.35
CA ILE A 856 2.80 44.47 -7.21
C ILE A 856 2.75 45.67 -8.14
N LYS A 857 3.76 46.54 -8.04
CA LYS A 857 3.89 47.74 -8.87
C LYS A 857 5.25 47.82 -9.54
N SER A 858 5.32 48.49 -10.68
CA SER A 858 6.56 48.89 -11.31
C SER A 858 6.53 50.39 -11.57
N GLU A 859 7.45 51.12 -10.94
CA GLU A 859 7.57 52.59 -11.09
C GLU A 859 6.25 53.36 -10.84
N GLY A 860 5.40 52.85 -9.94
CA GLY A 860 4.11 53.45 -9.59
C GLY A 860 2.90 52.87 -10.33
N GLU A 861 3.11 52.13 -11.42
CA GLU A 861 2.05 51.47 -12.19
C GLU A 861 1.80 50.04 -11.67
N ALA A 862 0.54 49.61 -11.63
CA ALA A 862 0.17 48.26 -11.25
C ALA A 862 0.66 47.22 -12.28
N ILE A 863 1.19 46.09 -11.79
CA ILE A 863 1.50 44.94 -12.65
C ILE A 863 0.33 43.96 -12.59
N SER A 864 -0.47 43.95 -13.66
CA SER A 864 -1.51 42.94 -13.87
C SER A 864 -0.95 41.72 -14.59
N GLY A 865 -1.45 40.52 -14.26
CA GLY A 865 -1.06 39.28 -14.92
C GLY A 865 0.18 38.58 -14.35
N ALA A 866 0.77 39.09 -13.26
CA ALA A 866 1.87 38.42 -12.57
C ALA A 866 1.34 37.23 -11.76
N ILE A 867 2.01 36.09 -11.84
CA ILE A 867 1.67 34.89 -11.06
C ILE A 867 2.48 34.93 -9.76
N VAL A 868 1.79 34.98 -8.62
CA VAL A 868 2.38 34.89 -7.28
C VAL A 868 2.15 33.47 -6.76
N THR A 869 3.22 32.70 -6.65
CA THR A 869 3.19 31.30 -6.20
C THR A 869 3.84 31.15 -4.83
N VAL A 870 3.17 30.47 -3.92
CA VAL A 870 3.72 30.05 -2.62
C VAL A 870 4.50 28.77 -2.80
N GLN A 871 5.79 28.79 -2.47
CA GLN A 871 6.65 27.62 -2.46
C GLN A 871 7.11 27.28 -1.04
N LYS A 872 7.09 26.00 -0.70
CA LYS A 872 7.74 25.47 0.50
C LYS A 872 8.80 24.44 0.08
N ASN A 873 9.95 24.49 0.73
CA ASN A 873 11.00 23.52 0.50
C ASN A 873 10.77 22.28 1.34
N VAL A 874 10.88 21.11 0.71
CA VAL A 874 10.85 19.79 1.34
C VAL A 874 12.16 19.09 1.06
N THR A 875 12.72 18.40 2.06
CA THR A 875 13.92 17.60 1.87
C THR A 875 13.55 16.30 1.17
N MET A 876 14.07 16.09 -0.03
CA MET A 876 13.90 14.87 -0.82
C MET A 876 15.24 14.48 -1.42
N TYR A 877 15.65 13.21 -1.28
CA TYR A 877 16.89 12.69 -1.88
C TYR A 877 18.16 13.44 -1.43
N GLY A 878 18.22 13.82 -0.14
CA GLY A 878 19.31 14.63 0.41
C GLY A 878 19.40 16.06 -0.15
N LYS A 879 18.38 16.51 -0.90
CA LYS A 879 18.32 17.84 -1.53
C LYS A 879 17.07 18.58 -1.09
N SER A 880 17.18 19.90 -1.01
CA SER A 880 16.03 20.77 -0.80
C SER A 880 15.29 20.97 -2.12
N VAL A 881 14.03 20.54 -2.17
CA VAL A 881 13.18 20.62 -3.37
C VAL A 881 12.03 21.58 -3.08
N ALA A 882 11.89 22.63 -3.90
CA ALA A 882 10.77 23.56 -3.80
C ALA A 882 9.49 22.95 -4.37
N ILE A 883 8.43 22.92 -3.56
CA ILE A 883 7.09 22.45 -3.93
C ILE A 883 6.15 23.66 -3.92
N SER A 884 5.40 23.82 -5.01
CA SER A 884 4.43 24.91 -5.16
C SER A 884 3.07 24.49 -4.60
N HIS A 885 2.41 25.40 -3.88
CA HIS A 885 1.12 25.18 -3.23
C HIS A 885 0.06 26.12 -3.79
N ASP A 886 -0.22 27.24 -3.10
CA ASP A 886 -1.17 28.23 -3.60
C ASP A 886 -0.54 29.14 -4.67
N ALA A 887 -1.33 29.55 -5.65
CA ALA A 887 -0.90 30.46 -6.69
C ALA A 887 -2.06 31.33 -7.17
N VAL A 888 -1.81 32.62 -7.38
CA VAL A 888 -2.81 33.57 -7.88
C VAL A 888 -2.21 34.50 -8.93
N VAL A 889 -3.04 34.92 -9.88
CA VAL A 889 -2.68 35.95 -10.86
C VAL A 889 -3.08 37.31 -10.29
N THR A 890 -2.20 38.31 -10.37
CA THR A 890 -2.52 39.66 -9.93
C THR A 890 -3.66 40.27 -10.74
N ASP A 891 -4.56 40.98 -10.06
CA ASP A 891 -5.67 41.69 -10.69
C ASP A 891 -5.20 42.94 -11.48
N PRO A 892 -6.10 43.70 -12.15
CA PRO A 892 -5.72 44.91 -12.88
C PRO A 892 -5.01 45.99 -12.05
N ASP A 893 -5.24 46.01 -10.74
CA ASP A 893 -4.66 46.95 -9.79
C ASP A 893 -3.38 46.40 -9.13
N GLY A 894 -2.95 45.19 -9.51
CA GLY A 894 -1.74 44.53 -9.05
C GLY A 894 -1.89 43.83 -7.70
N HIS A 895 -3.11 43.71 -7.16
CA HIS A 895 -3.35 43.03 -5.90
C HIS A 895 -3.23 41.52 -6.04
N PHE A 896 -2.71 40.88 -4.99
CA PHE A 896 -2.75 39.44 -4.82
C PHE A 896 -3.14 39.07 -3.40
N THR A 897 -3.71 37.88 -3.23
CA THR A 897 -3.87 37.22 -1.93
C THR A 897 -3.67 35.73 -2.12
N VAL A 898 -2.77 35.16 -1.34
CA VAL A 898 -2.45 33.72 -1.32
C VAL A 898 -2.50 33.19 0.10
N ILE A 899 -2.65 31.88 0.26
CA ILE A 899 -2.52 31.21 1.55
C ILE A 899 -1.19 30.47 1.67
N ALA A 900 -0.59 30.49 2.85
CA ALA A 900 0.71 29.87 3.12
C ALA A 900 0.67 28.88 4.29
N PRO A 901 1.35 27.73 4.17
CA PRO A 901 1.51 26.78 5.26
C PRO A 901 2.53 27.27 6.29
N ALA A 902 2.67 26.53 7.40
CA ALA A 902 3.66 26.82 8.42
C ALA A 902 5.11 26.59 7.90
N GLY A 903 6.06 27.32 8.50
CA GLY A 903 7.49 27.24 8.22
C GLY A 903 8.02 28.34 7.29
N ASN A 904 9.21 28.10 6.76
CA ASN A 904 9.89 29.02 5.85
C ASN A 904 9.34 28.85 4.44
N ILE A 905 8.46 29.76 4.02
CA ILE A 905 7.90 29.80 2.67
C ILE A 905 8.63 30.82 1.81
N THR A 906 8.51 30.68 0.49
CA THR A 906 9.01 31.64 -0.50
C THR A 906 7.89 32.01 -1.45
N LEU A 907 7.57 33.30 -1.56
CA LEU A 907 6.74 33.81 -2.64
C LEU A 907 7.60 33.96 -3.89
N VAL A 908 7.21 33.30 -4.97
CA VAL A 908 7.83 33.41 -6.28
C VAL A 908 6.87 34.18 -7.17
N ILE A 909 7.28 35.39 -7.55
CA ILE A 909 6.53 36.23 -8.46
C ILE A 909 7.12 36.02 -9.84
N SER A 910 6.27 35.68 -10.81
CA SER A 910 6.66 35.41 -12.19
C SER A 910 5.74 36.10 -13.20
N MET A 911 6.27 36.37 -14.38
CA MET A 911 5.58 36.97 -15.53
C MET A 911 5.73 36.06 -16.76
N GLY A 912 4.77 36.10 -17.68
CA GLY A 912 4.72 35.22 -18.85
C GLY A 912 4.06 33.86 -18.56
N ALA A 913 3.99 32.99 -19.57
CA ALA A 913 3.30 31.71 -19.50
C ALA A 913 4.13 30.53 -20.01
N GLY A 914 3.88 29.34 -19.46
CA GLY A 914 4.53 28.09 -19.88
C GLY A 914 6.03 28.07 -19.63
N GLN A 915 6.81 27.52 -20.57
CA GLN A 915 8.28 27.46 -20.46
C GLN A 915 8.96 28.84 -20.56
N ASN A 916 8.20 29.88 -20.92
CA ASN A 916 8.70 31.24 -21.10
C ASN A 916 8.45 32.13 -19.86
N SER A 917 7.97 31.56 -18.75
CA SER A 917 7.78 32.32 -17.51
C SER A 917 9.11 32.81 -16.95
N VAL A 918 9.21 34.09 -16.63
CA VAL A 918 10.38 34.71 -16.00
C VAL A 918 10.08 34.95 -14.53
N VAL A 919 10.95 34.48 -13.63
CA VAL A 919 10.86 34.82 -12.20
C VAL A 919 11.38 36.24 -12.00
N ILE A 920 10.51 37.14 -11.54
CA ILE A 920 10.80 38.56 -11.38
C ILE A 920 11.08 38.94 -9.92
N LYS A 921 10.66 38.14 -8.94
CA LYS A 921 11.05 38.34 -7.54
C LYS A 921 10.89 37.06 -6.73
N ARG A 922 11.76 36.90 -5.73
CA ARG A 922 11.61 35.92 -4.65
C ARG A 922 11.58 36.64 -3.31
N ILE A 923 10.62 36.30 -2.47
CA ILE A 923 10.48 36.85 -1.11
C ILE A 923 10.42 35.66 -0.16
N THR A 924 11.45 35.49 0.67
CA THR A 924 11.55 34.37 1.62
C THR A 924 11.16 34.83 3.02
N PHE A 925 10.34 34.02 3.69
CA PHE A 925 9.84 34.26 5.05
C PHE A 925 10.78 33.61 6.07
N ASN A 926 11.96 34.20 6.27
CA ASN A 926 12.98 33.74 7.20
C ASN A 926 13.53 34.86 8.12
N GLY A 927 12.84 36.01 8.15
CA GLY A 927 13.25 37.22 8.88
C GLY A 927 12.42 37.46 10.14
N THR A 928 12.05 38.72 10.38
CA THR A 928 11.19 39.15 11.49
C THR A 928 9.98 39.95 10.96
N GLY A 929 9.00 40.24 11.83
CA GLY A 929 7.79 40.98 11.46
C GLY A 929 6.97 40.24 10.40
N ASN A 930 6.49 40.96 9.37
CA ASN A 930 5.67 40.37 8.30
C ASN A 930 6.40 39.31 7.47
N LEU A 931 7.74 39.29 7.51
CA LEU A 931 8.60 38.32 6.82
C LEU A 931 9.17 37.25 7.77
N ALA A 932 8.67 37.15 9.01
CA ALA A 932 8.98 36.03 9.88
C ALA A 932 8.49 34.70 9.28
N PRO A 933 9.08 33.55 9.63
CA PRO A 933 8.49 32.25 9.32
C PRO A 933 7.00 32.20 9.71
N ILE A 934 6.18 31.49 8.96
CA ILE A 934 4.77 31.29 9.32
C ILE A 934 4.74 30.31 10.50
N SER A 935 4.18 30.69 11.64
CA SER A 935 4.03 29.76 12.77
C SER A 935 2.91 28.74 12.49
N ASP A 936 2.87 27.63 13.25
CA ASP A 936 1.76 26.67 13.15
C ASP A 936 0.42 27.36 13.46
N ASP A 937 0.37 28.22 14.48
CA ASP A 937 -0.82 29.01 14.84
C ASP A 937 -1.23 30.01 13.76
N ASP A 938 -0.28 30.66 13.07
CA ASP A 938 -0.59 31.53 11.92
C ASP A 938 -1.19 30.72 10.79
N ALA A 939 -0.60 29.56 10.47
CA ALA A 939 -1.07 28.69 9.40
C ALA A 939 -2.42 28.01 9.72
N MET A 940 -2.76 27.90 11.01
CA MET A 940 -4.06 27.44 11.50
C MET A 940 -5.02 28.59 11.81
N ARG A 941 -4.68 29.83 11.47
CA ARG A 941 -5.52 31.03 11.69
C ARG A 941 -5.93 31.25 13.16
N ARG A 942 -5.15 30.72 14.11
CA ARG A 942 -5.39 30.80 15.57
C ARG A 942 -4.67 31.96 16.24
N SER A 943 -3.65 32.52 15.59
CA SER A 943 -2.91 33.69 16.10
C SER A 943 -3.63 35.00 15.76
N THR A 944 -3.04 36.15 16.13
CA THR A 944 -3.46 37.47 15.63
C THR A 944 -2.71 37.90 14.35
N THR A 945 -1.67 37.16 13.95
CA THR A 945 -0.73 37.50 12.86
C THR A 945 -0.89 36.63 11.60
N TRP A 946 -1.96 35.81 11.54
CA TRP A 946 -2.26 34.95 10.40
C TRP A 946 -2.61 35.70 9.11
N LYS A 947 -2.95 37.00 9.20
CA LYS A 947 -3.09 37.89 8.04
C LYS A 947 -1.86 38.79 7.97
N ARG A 948 -1.18 38.80 6.82
CA ARG A 948 0.01 39.61 6.60
C ARG A 948 -0.11 40.37 5.29
N ASP A 949 -0.07 41.70 5.39
CA ASP A 949 0.03 42.58 4.22
C ASP A 949 1.49 42.98 4.01
N LEU A 950 2.03 42.65 2.84
CA LEU A 950 3.39 43.02 2.43
C LEU A 950 3.45 44.45 1.88
N GLY A 951 2.31 45.13 1.75
CA GLY A 951 2.22 46.46 1.17
C GLY A 951 2.57 46.45 -0.32
N THR A 952 3.25 47.51 -0.77
CA THR A 952 3.66 47.64 -2.17
C THR A 952 5.01 46.97 -2.43
N ILE A 953 5.01 45.95 -3.29
CA ILE A 953 6.20 45.30 -3.82
C ILE A 953 6.58 45.98 -5.12
N ASN A 954 7.65 46.76 -5.09
CA ASN A 954 8.14 47.47 -6.27
C ASN A 954 9.09 46.59 -7.10
N ILE A 955 8.77 46.43 -8.38
CA ILE A 955 9.55 45.73 -9.39
C ILE A 955 10.18 46.75 -10.32
N GLN A 956 11.50 46.74 -10.45
CA GLN A 956 12.22 47.64 -11.34
C GLN A 956 12.11 47.13 -12.79
N LYS A 957 11.98 48.06 -13.74
CA LYS A 957 12.00 47.74 -15.16
C LYS A 957 13.41 47.33 -15.60
N GLY A 958 13.48 46.42 -16.56
CA GLY A 958 14.73 45.99 -17.19
C GLY A 958 14.97 46.71 -18.52
N ALA A 959 16.02 46.28 -19.22
CA ALA A 959 16.32 46.72 -20.57
C ALA A 959 16.71 45.52 -21.45
N VAL A 960 16.63 45.69 -22.75
CA VAL A 960 17.21 44.78 -23.74
C VAL A 960 18.18 45.57 -24.58
N GLU A 961 19.39 45.05 -24.76
CA GLU A 961 20.35 45.57 -25.72
C GLU A 961 20.89 44.46 -26.61
N GLY A 962 21.50 44.84 -27.70
CA GLY A 962 22.21 43.89 -28.55
C GLY A 962 22.51 44.49 -29.90
N MET A 963 22.93 43.65 -30.83
CA MET A 963 23.16 44.06 -32.20
C MET A 963 22.32 43.27 -33.19
N ALA A 964 21.76 43.97 -34.18
CA ALA A 964 21.33 43.34 -35.40
C ALA A 964 22.49 43.29 -36.37
N TYR A 965 22.74 42.12 -36.94
CA TYR A 965 23.84 41.88 -37.86
C TYR A 965 23.38 41.02 -39.03
N TRP A 966 24.09 41.17 -40.14
CA TRP A 966 23.96 40.33 -41.30
C TRP A 966 24.81 39.09 -41.06
N ASP A 967 24.11 38.00 -40.84
CA ASP A 967 24.65 36.66 -40.64
C ASP A 967 25.00 36.07 -42.00
N LYS A 968 26.29 36.13 -42.35
CA LYS A 968 26.74 35.80 -43.70
C LYS A 968 27.08 34.34 -43.91
N ASP A 969 27.45 33.62 -42.85
CA ASP A 969 27.69 32.18 -42.87
C ASP A 969 26.47 31.36 -42.43
N GLY A 970 25.45 32.03 -41.87
CA GLY A 970 24.17 31.42 -41.51
C GLY A 970 24.23 30.62 -40.22
N ASP A 971 25.25 30.83 -39.37
CA ASP A 971 25.48 30.05 -38.15
C ASP A 971 24.69 30.57 -36.92
N GLY A 972 24.04 31.74 -37.06
CA GLY A 972 23.24 32.37 -36.02
C GLY A 972 24.05 33.05 -34.91
N LYS A 973 25.37 33.17 -35.04
CA LYS A 973 26.27 33.78 -34.06
C LYS A 973 27.10 34.88 -34.69
N TYR A 974 27.16 36.04 -34.03
CA TYR A 974 27.96 37.14 -34.55
C TYR A 974 29.46 36.85 -34.51
N ASN A 975 30.08 36.79 -35.68
CA ASN A 975 31.53 36.76 -35.84
C ASN A 975 32.00 38.00 -36.62
N ALA A 976 32.70 38.91 -35.94
CA ALA A 976 33.17 40.17 -36.53
C ALA A 976 34.13 40.00 -37.73
N SER A 977 34.69 38.80 -37.95
CA SER A 977 35.56 38.51 -39.11
C SER A 977 34.77 38.10 -40.36
N VAL A 978 33.51 37.70 -40.22
CA VAL A 978 32.65 37.14 -41.27
C VAL A 978 31.41 38.02 -41.48
N ASP A 979 30.72 38.34 -40.39
CA ASP A 979 29.46 39.07 -40.36
C ASP A 979 29.63 40.58 -40.47
N SER A 980 28.50 41.28 -40.61
CA SER A 980 28.51 42.73 -40.65
C SER A 980 27.34 43.34 -39.87
N PRO A 981 27.58 44.34 -39.01
CA PRO A 981 26.50 45.00 -38.29
C PRO A 981 25.50 45.66 -39.25
N LEU A 982 24.20 45.57 -38.93
CA LEU A 982 23.13 46.15 -39.73
C LEU A 982 22.56 47.40 -39.06
N SER A 983 22.86 48.57 -39.62
CA SER A 983 22.21 49.82 -39.24
C SER A 983 20.79 49.94 -39.81
N ASN A 984 19.97 50.80 -39.22
CA ASN A 984 18.59 51.08 -39.66
C ASN A 984 17.61 49.89 -39.63
N VAL A 985 17.86 48.89 -38.79
CA VAL A 985 16.90 47.82 -38.50
C VAL A 985 15.88 48.35 -37.50
N LYS A 986 14.59 48.28 -37.81
CA LYS A 986 13.51 48.66 -36.87
C LYS A 986 13.25 47.48 -35.95
N VAL A 987 13.53 47.63 -34.67
CA VAL A 987 13.34 46.62 -33.62
C VAL A 987 12.19 47.03 -32.72
N GLU A 988 11.24 46.13 -32.49
CA GLU A 988 10.09 46.29 -31.61
C GLU A 988 10.05 45.19 -30.56
N ILE A 989 10.08 45.59 -29.28
CA ILE A 989 10.00 44.70 -28.11
C ILE A 989 9.07 45.37 -27.09
N GLY A 990 8.06 44.63 -26.60
CA GLY A 990 7.12 45.15 -25.59
C GLY A 990 6.37 46.43 -26.01
N GLY A 991 6.06 46.57 -27.31
CA GLY A 991 5.41 47.76 -27.88
C GLY A 991 6.32 48.98 -28.04
N LYS A 992 7.58 48.91 -27.61
CA LYS A 992 8.58 49.97 -27.80
C LYS A 992 9.39 49.73 -29.07
N LYS A 993 9.64 50.80 -29.82
CA LYS A 993 10.33 50.75 -31.13
C LYS A 993 11.63 51.53 -31.08
N VAL A 994 12.72 50.91 -31.51
CA VAL A 994 14.04 51.54 -31.70
C VAL A 994 14.59 51.18 -33.07
N THR A 995 15.58 51.95 -33.54
CA THR A 995 16.30 51.66 -34.78
C THR A 995 17.78 51.47 -34.46
N THR A 996 18.41 50.47 -35.07
CA THR A 996 19.84 50.20 -34.84
C THR A 996 20.74 51.32 -35.36
N ASN A 997 21.81 51.62 -34.62
CA ASN A 997 22.81 52.62 -34.99
C ASN A 997 23.77 52.11 -36.08
N SER A 998 24.81 52.90 -36.43
CA SER A 998 25.80 52.53 -37.46
C SER A 998 26.54 51.22 -37.18
N ASN A 999 26.65 50.83 -35.90
CA ASN A 999 27.33 49.62 -35.45
C ASN A 999 26.33 48.46 -35.25
N GLY A 1000 25.10 48.59 -35.75
CA GLY A 1000 24.05 47.59 -35.62
C GLY A 1000 23.46 47.48 -34.22
N HIS A 1001 23.90 48.31 -33.27
CA HIS A 1001 23.47 48.25 -31.88
C HIS A 1001 22.08 48.86 -31.69
N TYR A 1002 21.25 48.22 -30.87
CA TYR A 1002 19.98 48.73 -30.39
C TYR A 1002 19.88 48.59 -28.87
N GLU A 1003 19.10 49.46 -28.25
CA GLU A 1003 18.79 49.38 -26.82
C GLU A 1003 17.33 49.82 -26.60
N ILE A 1004 16.57 49.01 -25.86
CA ILE A 1004 15.23 49.33 -25.40
C ILE A 1004 15.22 49.28 -23.88
N ARG A 1005 15.09 50.45 -23.26
CA ARG A 1005 15.06 50.60 -21.79
C ARG A 1005 13.64 50.62 -21.24
N SER A 1006 13.55 50.42 -19.92
CA SER A 1006 12.32 50.54 -19.14
C SER A 1006 11.23 49.57 -19.61
N LEU A 1007 11.59 48.31 -19.84
CA LEU A 1007 10.65 47.23 -20.13
C LEU A 1007 10.21 46.57 -18.83
N LEU A 1008 8.91 46.29 -18.68
CA LEU A 1008 8.45 45.47 -17.55
C LEU A 1008 9.12 44.10 -17.64
N PRO A 1009 9.57 43.49 -16.53
CA PRO A 1009 10.11 42.14 -16.58
C PRO A 1009 9.07 41.14 -17.09
N ASP A 1010 9.36 40.53 -18.24
CA ASP A 1010 8.49 39.58 -18.95
C ASP A 1010 9.31 38.85 -20.03
N SER A 1011 8.72 37.85 -20.68
CA SER A 1011 9.22 37.26 -21.92
C SER A 1011 8.55 37.92 -23.13
N TYR A 1012 9.33 38.69 -23.90
CA TYR A 1012 8.82 39.43 -25.06
C TYR A 1012 9.18 38.74 -26.37
N GLN A 1013 8.25 38.81 -27.33
CA GLN A 1013 8.54 38.59 -28.74
C GLN A 1013 9.35 39.76 -29.30
N ILE A 1014 10.32 39.46 -30.16
CA ILE A 1014 11.18 40.42 -30.83
C ILE A 1014 10.76 40.52 -32.28
N ASN A 1015 10.29 41.70 -32.68
CA ASN A 1015 9.94 41.99 -34.07
C ASN A 1015 10.99 42.93 -34.67
N ALA A 1016 11.87 42.39 -35.51
CA ALA A 1016 12.85 43.18 -36.24
C ALA A 1016 12.56 43.19 -37.75
N THR A 1017 12.60 44.37 -38.36
CA THR A 1017 12.31 44.55 -39.78
C THR A 1017 13.33 45.46 -40.45
N LYS A 1018 13.87 45.01 -41.59
CA LYS A 1018 14.71 45.79 -42.51
C LYS A 1018 14.44 45.33 -43.94
N SER A 1019 14.28 46.28 -44.86
CA SER A 1019 13.98 45.96 -46.26
C SER A 1019 15.11 45.11 -46.87
N GLY A 1020 14.76 43.98 -47.47
CA GLY A 1020 15.71 43.04 -48.07
C GLY A 1020 16.35 42.05 -47.10
N TYR A 1021 15.94 42.04 -45.83
CA TYR A 1021 16.43 41.12 -44.80
C TYR A 1021 15.28 40.43 -44.04
N ILE A 1022 15.51 39.21 -43.56
CA ILE A 1022 14.60 38.45 -42.68
C ILE A 1022 15.33 38.03 -41.40
N VAL A 1023 14.59 37.88 -40.30
CA VAL A 1023 15.14 37.41 -39.00
C VAL A 1023 15.19 35.88 -38.98
N THR A 1024 16.36 35.34 -38.68
CA THR A 1024 16.65 33.89 -38.68
C THR A 1024 16.95 33.31 -37.30
N GLY A 1025 17.36 34.13 -36.32
CA GLY A 1025 17.65 33.72 -34.94
C GLY A 1025 16.43 33.70 -33.98
N ASP A 1026 16.71 33.47 -32.69
CA ASP A 1026 15.72 33.45 -31.61
C ASP A 1026 14.89 34.74 -31.57
N LYS A 1027 13.56 34.59 -31.55
CA LYS A 1027 12.59 35.70 -31.60
C LYS A 1027 12.00 36.05 -30.24
N GLN A 1028 12.59 35.56 -29.16
CA GLN A 1028 12.15 35.84 -27.80
C GLN A 1028 13.31 36.30 -26.93
N VAL A 1029 13.02 37.22 -26.00
CA VAL A 1029 13.98 37.66 -24.98
C VAL A 1029 13.29 37.74 -23.62
N ALA A 1030 13.93 37.15 -22.61
CA ALA A 1030 13.52 37.28 -21.22
C ALA A 1030 14.12 38.54 -20.62
N VAL A 1031 13.27 39.48 -20.20
CA VAL A 1031 13.65 40.71 -19.49
C VAL A 1031 13.55 40.47 -18.00
N LYS A 1032 14.67 40.68 -17.30
CA LYS A 1032 14.76 40.55 -15.84
C LYS A 1032 14.71 41.93 -15.18
N PRO A 1033 14.23 42.01 -13.92
CA PRO A 1033 14.18 43.28 -13.18
C PRO A 1033 15.58 43.86 -12.97
N ASN A 1034 15.74 45.16 -13.26
CA ASN A 1034 17.01 45.90 -13.06
C ASN A 1034 18.23 45.28 -13.77
N GLU A 1035 18.01 44.52 -14.83
CA GLU A 1035 19.05 43.91 -15.65
C GLU A 1035 18.87 44.33 -17.11
N THR A 1036 19.98 44.43 -17.83
CA THR A 1036 19.98 44.57 -19.29
C THR A 1036 20.23 43.20 -19.90
N SER A 1037 19.22 42.63 -20.54
CA SER A 1037 19.34 41.37 -21.26
C SER A 1037 20.00 41.62 -22.62
N VAL A 1038 21.08 40.89 -22.92
CA VAL A 1038 21.75 40.98 -24.22
C VAL A 1038 21.13 39.99 -25.19
N HIS A 1039 20.62 40.48 -26.33
CA HIS A 1039 20.04 39.64 -27.39
C HIS A 1039 20.45 40.14 -28.78
N ASN A 1040 21.23 39.34 -29.50
CA ASN A 1040 21.63 39.70 -30.86
C ASN A 1040 20.60 39.18 -31.89
N ILE A 1041 20.31 39.99 -32.90
CA ILE A 1041 19.33 39.72 -33.94
C ILE A 1041 20.09 39.31 -35.21
N SER A 1042 20.18 37.99 -35.45
CA SER A 1042 20.68 37.46 -36.72
C SER A 1042 19.66 37.73 -37.82
N MET A 1043 20.14 38.31 -38.93
CA MET A 1043 19.35 38.51 -40.13
C MET A 1043 20.09 38.03 -41.38
N THR A 1044 19.37 37.34 -42.25
CA THR A 1044 19.82 36.97 -43.60
C THR A 1044 19.08 37.78 -44.65
N LEU A 1045 19.50 37.73 -45.91
CA LEU A 1045 18.81 38.38 -47.00
C LEU A 1045 17.45 37.71 -47.27
N SER A 1046 16.46 38.51 -47.65
CA SER A 1046 15.16 38.00 -48.09
C SER A 1046 15.28 37.34 -49.46
N ASP A 1047 14.65 36.18 -49.63
CA ASP A 1047 14.54 35.53 -50.94
C ASP A 1047 13.79 36.41 -51.95
N VAL A 1048 14.26 36.35 -53.19
CA VAL A 1048 13.65 37.03 -54.34
C VAL A 1048 12.86 36.00 -55.13
N THR A 1049 11.58 36.27 -55.39
CA THR A 1049 10.77 35.41 -56.24
C THR A 1049 11.04 35.69 -57.72
N ILE A 1050 11.56 34.72 -58.44
CA ILE A 1050 11.82 34.81 -59.87
C ILE A 1050 10.72 34.08 -60.61
N THR A 1051 10.11 34.76 -61.56
CA THR A 1051 9.07 34.21 -62.44
C THR A 1051 9.50 34.38 -63.88
N GLY A 1052 8.99 33.57 -64.81
CA GLY A 1052 9.38 33.73 -66.21
C GLY A 1052 8.80 32.66 -67.10
N LYS A 1053 8.99 32.82 -68.41
CA LYS A 1053 8.61 31.80 -69.40
C LYS A 1053 9.79 31.35 -70.26
N THR A 1054 9.93 30.04 -70.46
CA THR A 1054 10.88 29.43 -71.40
C THR A 1054 10.23 29.20 -72.76
N TRP A 1055 10.89 29.61 -73.85
CA TRP A 1055 10.40 29.46 -75.22
C TRP A 1055 11.56 29.36 -76.24
N TYR A 1056 11.32 28.85 -77.44
CA TYR A 1056 12.25 28.94 -78.58
C TYR A 1056 11.51 29.33 -79.87
N ASP A 1057 12.17 30.12 -80.72
CA ASP A 1057 11.60 30.64 -81.97
C ASP A 1057 11.90 29.66 -83.10
N PHE A 1058 10.95 28.77 -83.39
CA PHE A 1058 11.14 27.71 -84.41
C PHE A 1058 10.93 28.24 -85.82
N ASN A 1059 10.03 29.20 -85.99
CA ASN A 1059 9.63 29.71 -87.30
C ASN A 1059 10.50 30.90 -87.76
N GLY A 1060 11.40 31.41 -86.91
CA GLY A 1060 12.36 32.48 -87.22
C GLY A 1060 11.73 33.87 -87.32
N ASN A 1061 10.51 34.06 -86.82
CA ASN A 1061 9.74 35.31 -87.00
C ASN A 1061 10.03 36.37 -85.92
N GLY A 1062 10.78 36.03 -84.87
CA GLY A 1062 11.15 36.93 -83.79
C GLY A 1062 10.04 37.25 -82.77
N LYS A 1063 8.85 36.64 -82.86
CA LYS A 1063 7.71 36.82 -81.95
C LYS A 1063 7.53 35.58 -81.05
N LYS A 1064 6.84 35.75 -79.91
CA LYS A 1064 6.51 34.66 -78.97
C LYS A 1064 5.14 34.08 -79.33
N ASP A 1065 5.11 32.98 -80.08
CA ASP A 1065 3.86 32.31 -80.45
C ASP A 1065 3.42 31.27 -79.40
N ALA A 1066 2.11 31.00 -79.28
CA ALA A 1066 1.56 30.17 -78.19
C ALA A 1066 2.06 28.70 -78.22
N ASN A 1067 2.52 28.22 -79.37
CA ASN A 1067 3.09 26.89 -79.59
C ASN A 1067 4.62 26.82 -79.40
N GLU A 1068 5.26 27.93 -79.02
CA GLU A 1068 6.72 28.04 -78.88
C GLU A 1068 7.21 27.98 -77.43
N TYR A 1069 6.28 27.87 -76.46
CA TYR A 1069 6.61 27.66 -75.06
C TYR A 1069 7.12 26.25 -74.79
N ILE A 1070 8.11 26.16 -73.91
CA ILE A 1070 8.76 24.89 -73.57
C ILE A 1070 8.24 24.38 -72.24
N SER A 1071 7.55 23.25 -72.26
CA SER A 1071 7.22 22.49 -71.06
C SER A 1071 8.38 21.60 -70.62
N GLY A 1072 8.63 21.53 -69.31
CA GLY A 1072 9.64 20.64 -68.73
C GLY A 1072 11.10 21.11 -68.93
N ALA A 1073 11.33 22.38 -69.27
CA ALA A 1073 12.68 22.92 -69.35
C ALA A 1073 13.29 23.02 -67.95
N SER A 1074 14.43 22.37 -67.74
CA SER A 1074 15.20 22.47 -66.49
C SER A 1074 16.08 23.72 -66.53
N ILE A 1075 15.74 24.70 -65.70
CA ILE A 1075 16.47 25.96 -65.53
C ILE A 1075 17.37 25.84 -64.31
N THR A 1076 18.67 25.75 -64.55
CA THR A 1076 19.69 25.66 -63.50
C THR A 1076 20.21 27.06 -63.18
N PHE A 1077 20.09 27.46 -61.93
CA PHE A 1077 20.64 28.68 -61.36
C PHE A 1077 21.88 28.33 -60.55
N THR A 1078 23.06 28.55 -61.12
CA THR A 1078 24.34 28.30 -60.45
C THR A 1078 24.89 29.62 -59.92
N VAL A 1079 25.20 29.69 -58.63
CA VAL A 1079 25.77 30.89 -58.01
C VAL A 1079 27.13 31.17 -58.65
N SER A 1080 27.24 32.29 -59.36
CA SER A 1080 28.50 32.75 -59.96
C SER A 1080 29.28 33.64 -59.00
N SER A 1081 28.56 34.48 -58.26
CA SER A 1081 29.10 35.26 -57.14
C SER A 1081 27.97 35.60 -56.20
N SER A 1082 28.15 35.39 -54.90
CA SER A 1082 27.15 35.70 -53.88
C SER A 1082 27.56 36.89 -53.02
N TYR A 1083 26.56 37.48 -52.36
CA TYR A 1083 26.79 38.52 -51.36
C TYR A 1083 27.20 37.92 -50.00
N ASP A 1084 26.83 36.67 -49.74
CA ASP A 1084 27.16 35.89 -48.54
C ASP A 1084 27.14 34.36 -48.85
N GLU A 1085 27.38 33.51 -47.85
CA GLU A 1085 27.46 32.04 -48.04
C GLU A 1085 26.08 31.35 -48.04
N ASN A 1086 25.00 32.10 -47.79
CA ASN A 1086 23.64 31.57 -47.77
C ASN A 1086 23.09 31.27 -49.18
N ALA A 1087 23.63 31.92 -50.22
CA ALA A 1087 23.22 31.69 -51.60
C ALA A 1087 23.66 30.29 -52.09
N LYS A 1088 22.69 29.48 -52.53
CA LYS A 1088 22.93 28.12 -53.05
C LYS A 1088 22.48 27.98 -54.50
N ASN A 1089 22.99 26.94 -55.16
CA ASN A 1089 22.53 26.54 -56.48
C ASN A 1089 21.09 26.00 -56.40
N PHE A 1090 20.27 26.33 -57.39
CA PHE A 1090 18.88 25.90 -57.47
C PHE A 1090 18.53 25.46 -58.89
N THR A 1091 17.50 24.64 -59.01
CA THR A 1091 16.96 24.24 -60.31
C THR A 1091 15.44 24.38 -60.26
N ALA A 1092 14.88 24.99 -61.30
CA ALA A 1092 13.43 25.10 -61.49
C ALA A 1092 13.04 24.44 -62.80
N THR A 1093 11.79 23.98 -62.89
CA THR A 1093 11.26 23.36 -64.13
C THR A 1093 10.05 24.14 -64.61
N SER A 1094 10.00 24.43 -65.92
CA SER A 1094 8.84 25.08 -66.52
C SER A 1094 7.63 24.14 -66.63
N ASN A 1095 6.43 24.69 -66.47
CA ASN A 1095 5.17 23.98 -66.61
C ASN A 1095 4.71 23.90 -68.09
N GLU A 1096 3.53 23.33 -68.34
CA GLU A 1096 2.95 23.15 -69.69
C GLU A 1096 2.81 24.44 -70.52
N THR A 1097 2.74 25.60 -69.87
CA THR A 1097 2.66 26.91 -70.54
C THR A 1097 4.03 27.60 -70.69
N GLY A 1098 5.11 26.87 -70.39
CA GLY A 1098 6.47 27.37 -70.32
C GLY A 1098 6.78 28.24 -69.11
N TYR A 1099 5.83 28.43 -68.19
CA TYR A 1099 6.02 29.28 -67.01
C TYR A 1099 6.78 28.56 -65.89
N TYR A 1100 7.68 29.26 -65.21
CA TYR A 1100 8.37 28.79 -64.01
C TYR A 1100 8.37 29.85 -62.91
N SER A 1101 8.51 29.40 -61.66
CA SER A 1101 8.68 30.26 -60.49
C SER A 1101 9.68 29.62 -59.51
N VAL A 1102 10.60 30.40 -58.97
CA VAL A 1102 11.60 29.94 -58.00
C VAL A 1102 11.94 31.05 -57.01
N GLN A 1103 12.22 30.70 -55.75
CA GLN A 1103 12.75 31.64 -54.77
C GLN A 1103 14.26 31.48 -54.71
N LEU A 1104 14.98 32.57 -54.99
CA LEU A 1104 16.43 32.58 -55.00
C LEU A 1104 16.93 33.65 -54.04
N TYR A 1105 17.98 33.31 -53.31
CA TYR A 1105 18.68 34.24 -52.46
C TYR A 1105 19.33 35.35 -53.33
N PRO A 1106 19.45 36.61 -52.88
CA PRO A 1106 20.12 37.62 -53.69
C PRO A 1106 21.57 37.22 -53.96
N ALA A 1107 21.92 37.08 -55.23
CA ALA A 1107 23.26 36.77 -55.75
C ALA A 1107 23.28 37.00 -57.27
N VAL A 1108 24.46 36.82 -57.87
CA VAL A 1108 24.61 36.71 -59.32
C VAL A 1108 24.61 35.23 -59.68
N TYR A 1109 23.62 34.82 -60.48
CA TYR A 1109 23.48 33.45 -60.96
C TYR A 1109 23.85 33.37 -62.44
N SER A 1110 24.63 32.35 -62.80
CA SER A 1110 24.65 31.82 -64.16
C SER A 1110 23.38 30.99 -64.33
N VAL A 1111 22.57 31.35 -65.32
CA VAL A 1111 21.33 30.67 -65.65
C VAL A 1111 21.56 29.87 -66.91
N GLU A 1112 21.49 28.56 -66.78
CA GLU A 1112 21.65 27.63 -67.89
C GLU A 1112 20.39 26.81 -68.08
N VAL A 1113 19.95 26.73 -69.33
CA VAL A 1113 18.86 25.85 -69.74
C VAL A 1113 19.36 25.02 -70.91
N ASN A 1114 19.47 23.72 -70.70
CA ASN A 1114 19.79 22.77 -71.76
C ASN A 1114 18.54 21.91 -71.99
N TYR A 1115 17.86 22.12 -73.11
CA TYR A 1115 16.62 21.45 -73.43
C TYR A 1115 16.76 20.65 -74.73
N GLN A 1116 16.67 19.32 -74.62
CA GLN A 1116 16.80 18.42 -75.75
C GLN A 1116 15.41 18.05 -76.27
N VAL A 1117 15.13 18.38 -77.53
CA VAL A 1117 13.83 18.07 -78.17
C VAL A 1117 13.88 16.64 -78.74
N ASN A 1118 15.00 16.28 -79.39
CA ASN A 1118 15.24 14.96 -80.01
C ASN A 1118 16.73 14.56 -79.85
N GLN A 1119 17.13 13.32 -80.20
CA GLN A 1119 18.54 12.84 -80.07
C GLN A 1119 19.60 13.72 -80.78
N THR A 1120 19.21 14.51 -81.79
CA THR A 1120 20.12 15.35 -82.60
C THR A 1120 19.88 16.86 -82.47
N THR A 1121 18.94 17.33 -81.63
CA THR A 1121 18.63 18.77 -81.52
C THR A 1121 18.49 19.20 -80.06
N THR A 1122 19.42 20.04 -79.63
CA THR A 1122 19.47 20.63 -78.29
C THR A 1122 19.35 22.14 -78.40
N TYR A 1123 18.44 22.72 -77.62
CA TYR A 1123 18.30 24.15 -77.45
C TYR A 1123 18.97 24.55 -76.14
N MET A 1124 19.78 25.61 -76.19
CA MET A 1124 20.54 26.09 -75.06
C MET A 1124 20.24 27.56 -74.79
N TYR A 1125 20.26 27.90 -73.50
CA TYR A 1125 20.34 29.27 -73.02
C TYR A 1125 21.45 29.34 -71.98
N SER A 1126 22.30 30.37 -72.10
CA SER A 1126 23.22 30.77 -71.06
C SER A 1126 23.07 32.28 -70.88
N GLY A 1127 22.79 32.70 -69.66
CA GLY A 1127 22.65 34.11 -69.31
C GLY A 1127 22.97 34.35 -67.85
N THR A 1128 23.01 35.61 -67.46
CA THR A 1128 23.32 36.00 -66.07
C THR A 1128 22.11 36.67 -65.45
N LEU A 1129 21.68 36.18 -64.29
CA LEU A 1129 20.62 36.79 -63.48
C LEU A 1129 21.25 37.45 -62.26
N LYS A 1130 21.22 38.78 -62.23
CA LYS A 1130 21.65 39.55 -61.06
C LYS A 1130 20.45 39.88 -60.18
N LEU A 1131 20.44 39.35 -58.96
CA LEU A 1131 19.46 39.65 -57.92
C LEU A 1131 20.11 40.57 -56.89
N ASN A 1132 19.55 41.76 -56.72
CA ASN A 1132 20.04 42.75 -55.78
C ASN A 1132 19.32 42.58 -54.44
N ILE A 1133 20.00 42.96 -53.36
CA ILE A 1133 19.39 43.05 -52.03
C ILE A 1133 18.16 43.97 -52.09
N GLY A 1134 17.01 43.48 -51.63
CA GLY A 1134 15.74 44.21 -51.61
C GLY A 1134 14.83 43.97 -52.82
N ASP A 1135 15.27 43.23 -53.84
CA ASP A 1135 14.38 42.75 -54.89
C ASP A 1135 13.30 41.83 -54.27
N ARG A 1136 12.04 42.00 -54.66
CA ARG A 1136 10.93 41.14 -54.17
C ARG A 1136 10.51 40.12 -55.22
N THR A 1137 10.29 40.61 -56.43
CA THR A 1137 9.92 39.79 -57.57
C THR A 1137 10.66 40.28 -58.80
N LYS A 1138 11.22 39.35 -59.58
CA LYS A 1138 11.83 39.63 -60.89
C LYS A 1138 11.28 38.68 -61.93
N THR A 1139 11.17 39.17 -63.16
CA THR A 1139 10.75 38.34 -64.29
C THR A 1139 11.95 38.09 -65.20
N LEU A 1140 12.21 36.82 -65.53
CA LEU A 1140 13.24 36.38 -66.47
C LEU A 1140 12.61 35.47 -67.52
N ASP A 1141 12.25 36.02 -68.66
CA ASP A 1141 11.83 35.20 -69.80
C ASP A 1141 13.07 34.67 -70.54
N ILE A 1142 13.10 33.37 -70.79
CA ILE A 1142 14.25 32.67 -71.37
C ILE A 1142 13.91 32.23 -72.79
N LYS A 1143 14.57 32.85 -73.77
CA LYS A 1143 14.54 32.42 -75.19
C LYS A 1143 15.72 31.47 -75.43
N LEU A 1144 15.46 30.18 -75.66
CA LEU A 1144 16.52 29.24 -75.99
C LEU A 1144 16.88 29.33 -77.47
N SER A 1145 18.17 29.18 -77.78
CA SER A 1145 18.70 29.15 -79.14
C SER A 1145 19.17 27.74 -79.49
N LYS A 1146 19.01 27.32 -80.75
CA LYS A 1146 19.46 25.99 -81.19
C LYS A 1146 20.98 25.91 -81.10
N SER A 1147 21.51 24.91 -80.38
CA SER A 1147 22.93 24.60 -80.35
C SER A 1147 23.30 23.93 -81.68
N GLY A 1148 24.38 24.40 -82.31
CA GLY A 1148 24.80 24.02 -83.66
C GLY A 1148 25.11 22.55 -83.82
#